data_AF-A0A0Q6TTF8-F1
#
_entry.id   AF-A0A0Q6TTF8-F1
#
_cell.length_a   1.000
_cell.length_b   1.000
_cell.length_c   1.000
_cell.angle_alpha   90.00
_cell.angle_beta   90.00
_cell.angle_gamma   90.00
#
_symmetry.space_group_name_H-M   'P 1'
#
loop_
_entity.id
_entity.type
_entity.pdbx_description
1 polymer ?
#
loop_
_entity_poly.entity_id
_entity_poly.type
_entity_poly.pdbx_seq_one_letter_code
_entity_poly.pdbx_strand_id
1 'polypeptide(L)'
;MIIELGSFALILSLMLSVAQTGLSAVGGARRSPVLAGAGQGAAIAAFVAVLVAFAALIHAFVVSDFSVANVAANSHTAKPLLYKVAGAWGSHEGSMLLWCLVLTGYGAAMAVFGDSLPPRLRAYALAVQGALGVLFLAYTVFASNPMARLLDVPVEGRSLNPLLQDPALAAHPPFLYSGYVGFSVVYSLSMAALIEGRIDAAWARWVRPWTLAAWSLLTIGITLGAFWAYYELGWGGWWFWDPVENASFMPWLIGAALLHSAIVTEKRGALPGWTAFLALAAFTFSMLGAFLVRSGVLTSVHAFAVDPTRGVLLLIMMGLAAGTGFLLFALRAPTLNPGGQFRAISRESAIVLNNILLSTATAVVLLGTLYPLIREALDGEAVSVGAPFFNLTFVPLMILAFAILPAGPLLAWKRGDARGVARRLWVVLAAAAVLGLIAYGIVQPRKALASGGLVVGFWLVGGALLELADRLKLFRVPAAESLRRSRGLPRGAWGTTLAHAGLGIFVLGASFETAWRVEAAQALSLNDSHALGAYTLTLSDVGTVEGPNYLAERGVVKVTNKAGTEICHAEPERRFYPTGAQTTSEVAICPRLLDDIYVVLGERRAGEGGKPAWLVRAYVNPWVRLIFLGPLIMALGGVVSLSDRRARLGVGRRAEEVVS
;
A
#
# COMPACT_ATOMS: atom_id res chain seq x y z
N MET A 1 -5.48 12.38 34.61
CA MET A 1 -5.23 10.97 35.00
C MET A 1 -5.18 10.01 33.81
N ILE A 2 -6.08 10.12 32.81
CA ILE A 2 -6.09 9.20 31.64
C ILE A 2 -4.79 9.29 30.82
N ILE A 3 -4.27 10.49 30.60
CA ILE A 3 -3.02 10.69 29.83
C ILE A 3 -1.81 10.17 30.59
N GLU A 4 -1.77 10.36 31.91
CA GLU A 4 -0.70 9.85 32.76
C GLU A 4 -0.68 8.31 32.73
N LEU A 5 -1.85 7.68 32.74
CA LEU A 5 -1.98 6.23 32.51
C LEU A 5 -1.49 5.83 31.11
N GLY A 6 -1.84 6.60 30.07
CA GLY A 6 -1.36 6.37 28.70
C GLY A 6 0.15 6.47 28.58
N SER A 7 0.77 7.49 29.18
CA SER A 7 2.21 7.67 29.26
C SER A 7 2.90 6.53 30.01
N PHE A 8 2.34 6.13 31.16
CA PHE A 8 2.84 4.98 31.91
C PHE A 8 2.77 3.69 31.08
N ALA A 9 1.63 3.43 30.42
CA ALA A 9 1.44 2.25 29.58
C ALA A 9 2.41 2.24 28.38
N LEU A 10 2.68 3.39 27.78
CA LEU A 10 3.68 3.53 26.72
C LEU A 10 5.09 3.17 27.20
N ILE A 11 5.52 3.70 28.35
CA ILE A 11 6.83 3.37 28.95
C ILE A 11 6.89 1.89 29.36
N LEU A 12 5.82 1.36 29.95
CA LEU A 12 5.70 -0.05 30.31
C LEU A 12 5.86 -0.94 29.07
N SER A 13 5.26 -0.58 27.94
CA SER A 13 5.39 -1.34 26.70
C SER A 13 6.84 -1.39 26.17
N LEU A 14 7.61 -0.31 26.36
CA LEU A 14 9.04 -0.28 26.04
C LEU A 14 9.81 -1.25 26.94
N MET A 15 9.57 -1.22 28.25
CA MET A 15 10.20 -2.14 29.20
C MET A 15 9.84 -3.60 28.90
N LEU A 16 8.57 -3.87 28.56
CA LEU A 16 8.10 -5.20 28.17
C LEU A 16 8.72 -5.66 26.84
N SER A 17 8.98 -4.75 25.90
CA SER A 17 9.67 -5.07 24.64
C SER A 17 11.16 -5.39 24.87
N VAL A 18 11.81 -4.72 25.82
CA VAL A 18 13.17 -5.09 26.28
C VAL A 18 13.15 -6.47 26.90
N ALA A 19 12.20 -6.75 27.80
CA ALA A 19 12.02 -8.06 28.40
C ALA A 19 11.73 -9.15 27.35
N GLN A 20 10.82 -8.90 26.41
CA GLN A 20 10.52 -9.79 25.27
C GLN A 20 11.79 -10.13 24.49
N THR A 21 12.60 -9.12 24.16
CA THR A 21 13.85 -9.30 23.43
C THR A 21 14.81 -10.23 24.17
N GLY A 22 15.11 -9.89 25.43
CA GLY A 22 16.07 -10.64 26.24
C GLY A 22 15.59 -12.05 26.57
N LEU A 23 14.36 -12.19 27.07
CA LEU A 23 13.79 -13.48 27.48
C LEU A 23 13.65 -14.44 26.30
N SER A 24 13.22 -13.95 25.14
CA SER A 24 13.08 -14.80 23.94
C SER A 24 14.45 -15.18 23.36
N ALA A 25 15.43 -14.26 23.34
CA ALA A 25 16.78 -14.56 22.88
C ALA A 25 17.49 -15.60 23.77
N VAL A 26 17.45 -15.39 25.10
CA VAL A 26 18.04 -16.32 26.07
C VAL A 26 17.27 -17.63 26.11
N GLY A 27 15.94 -17.60 25.98
CA GLY A 27 15.10 -18.79 25.87
C GLY A 27 15.47 -19.65 24.66
N GLY A 28 15.67 -19.03 23.50
CA GLY A 28 16.14 -19.71 22.28
C GLY A 28 17.57 -20.25 22.40
N ALA A 29 18.47 -19.51 23.05
CA ALA A 29 19.87 -19.93 23.25
C ALA A 29 19.99 -21.10 24.24
N ARG A 30 19.31 -21.02 25.39
CA ARG A 30 19.34 -22.04 26.46
C ARG A 30 18.34 -23.17 26.24
N ARG A 31 17.50 -23.09 25.20
CA ARG A 31 16.38 -24.01 24.95
C ARG A 31 15.43 -24.13 26.15
N SER A 32 15.24 -23.02 26.87
CA SER A 32 14.38 -22.99 28.06
C SER A 32 12.95 -22.65 27.67
N PRO A 33 11.97 -23.57 27.84
CA PRO A 33 10.57 -23.29 27.53
C PRO A 33 9.99 -22.23 28.45
N VAL A 34 10.47 -22.13 29.70
CA VAL A 34 10.03 -21.12 30.67
C VAL A 34 10.40 -19.71 30.21
N LEU A 35 11.67 -19.50 29.83
CA LEU A 35 12.12 -18.19 29.34
C LEU A 35 11.47 -17.83 28.00
N ALA A 36 11.33 -18.80 27.09
CA ALA A 36 10.64 -18.58 25.83
C ALA A 36 9.15 -18.26 26.02
N GLY A 37 8.48 -18.90 26.99
CA GLY A 37 7.09 -18.60 27.38
C GLY A 37 6.95 -17.23 28.03
N ALA A 38 7.88 -16.84 28.89
CA ALA A 38 7.92 -15.50 29.47
C ALA A 38 8.12 -14.42 28.40
N GLY A 39 8.96 -14.67 27.39
CA GLY A 39 9.11 -13.78 26.23
C GLY A 39 7.83 -13.64 25.40
N GLN A 40 7.06 -14.72 25.22
CA GLN A 40 5.74 -14.68 24.58
C GLN A 40 4.73 -13.86 25.39
N GLY A 41 4.69 -14.06 26.71
CA GLY A 41 3.85 -13.28 27.62
C GLY A 41 4.20 -11.79 27.58
N ALA A 42 5.49 -11.45 27.55
CA ALA A 42 5.96 -10.07 27.43
C ALA A 42 5.52 -9.43 26.10
N ALA A 43 5.51 -10.17 24.99
CA ALA A 43 5.03 -9.67 23.69
C ALA A 43 3.53 -9.31 23.72
N ILE A 44 2.71 -10.18 24.32
CA ILE A 44 1.26 -9.93 24.48
C ILE A 44 1.03 -8.74 25.41
N ALA A 45 1.73 -8.70 26.55
CA ALA A 45 1.62 -7.60 27.50
C ALA A 45 2.05 -6.26 26.90
N ALA A 46 3.12 -6.23 26.09
CA ALA A 46 3.57 -5.03 25.39
C ALA A 46 2.47 -4.50 24.45
N PHE A 47 1.83 -5.39 23.67
CA PHE A 47 0.71 -5.00 22.80
C PHE A 47 -0.47 -4.42 23.59
N VAL A 48 -0.88 -5.07 24.68
CA VAL A 48 -1.98 -4.57 25.53
C VAL A 48 -1.63 -3.20 26.11
N ALA A 49 -0.38 -3.00 26.56
CA ALA A 49 0.08 -1.71 27.07
C ALA A 49 0.06 -0.60 25.99
N VAL A 50 0.52 -0.88 24.76
CA VAL A 50 0.41 0.08 23.64
C VAL A 50 -1.05 0.35 23.27
N LEU A 51 -1.92 -0.66 23.30
CA LEU A 51 -3.35 -0.50 23.03
C LEU A 51 -4.01 0.44 24.05
N VAL A 52 -3.67 0.31 25.33
CA VAL A 52 -4.14 1.23 26.39
C VAL A 52 -3.61 2.65 26.15
N ALA A 53 -2.33 2.79 25.80
CA ALA A 53 -1.75 4.11 25.48
C ALA A 53 -2.45 4.77 24.28
N PHE A 54 -2.74 4.00 23.23
CA PHE A 54 -3.43 4.50 22.04
C PHE A 54 -4.89 4.85 22.31
N ALA A 55 -5.61 4.02 23.09
CA ALA A 55 -6.97 4.33 23.52
C ALA A 55 -7.03 5.61 24.37
N ALA A 56 -6.05 5.83 25.25
CA ALA A 56 -5.92 7.07 26.01
C ALA A 56 -5.70 8.28 25.08
N LEU A 57 -4.89 8.14 24.03
CA LEU A 57 -4.68 9.20 23.03
C LEU A 57 -5.98 9.53 22.30
N ILE A 58 -6.69 8.52 21.80
CA ILE A 58 -7.97 8.69 21.10
C ILE A 58 -8.96 9.42 22.01
N HIS A 59 -9.07 8.99 23.28
CA HIS A 59 -9.92 9.66 24.25
C HIS A 59 -9.56 11.15 24.37
N ALA A 60 -8.27 11.48 24.50
CA ALA A 60 -7.78 12.86 24.57
C ALA A 60 -8.24 13.71 23.38
N PHE A 61 -8.14 13.16 22.16
CA PHE A 61 -8.58 13.83 20.95
C PHE A 61 -10.10 14.01 20.89
N VAL A 62 -10.87 12.99 21.29
CA VAL A 62 -12.34 13.00 21.29
C VAL A 62 -12.89 14.07 22.24
N VAL A 63 -12.33 14.16 23.44
CA VAL A 63 -12.74 15.17 24.44
C VAL A 63 -12.05 16.51 24.26
N SER A 64 -11.17 16.66 23.25
CA SER A 64 -10.41 17.88 23.00
C SER A 64 -9.58 18.33 24.22
N ASP A 65 -8.85 17.40 24.88
CA ASP A 65 -7.95 17.73 25.99
C ASP A 65 -6.71 18.49 25.49
N PHE A 66 -6.80 19.82 25.41
CA PHE A 66 -5.74 20.71 24.94
C PHE A 66 -4.55 20.83 25.87
N SER A 67 -4.59 20.24 27.07
CA SER A 67 -3.39 20.16 27.91
C SER A 67 -2.36 19.17 27.37
N VAL A 68 -2.72 18.35 26.38
CA VAL A 68 -1.79 17.50 25.62
C VAL A 68 -1.35 18.25 24.36
N ALA A 69 -0.03 18.44 24.19
CA ALA A 69 0.57 19.20 23.09
C ALA A 69 0.13 18.69 21.72
N ASN A 70 0.09 17.37 21.54
CA ASN A 70 -0.33 16.74 20.29
C ASN A 70 -1.82 17.03 19.95
N VAL A 71 -2.70 17.04 20.97
CA VAL A 71 -4.13 17.35 20.80
C VAL A 71 -4.32 18.84 20.52
N ALA A 72 -3.62 19.71 21.25
CA ALA A 72 -3.65 21.16 21.00
C ALA A 72 -3.16 21.51 19.59
N ALA A 73 -2.18 20.81 19.06
CA ALA A 73 -1.65 21.06 17.72
C ALA A 73 -2.54 20.51 16.59
N ASN A 74 -3.34 19.46 16.83
CA ASN A 74 -4.01 18.70 15.76
C ASN A 74 -5.52 18.49 15.97
N SER A 75 -6.14 19.14 16.96
CA SER A 75 -7.56 19.04 17.26
C SER A 75 -8.21 20.39 17.50
N HIS A 76 -9.54 20.42 17.46
CA HIS A 76 -10.36 21.59 17.71
C HIS A 76 -11.74 21.15 18.23
N THR A 77 -12.39 21.93 19.09
CA THR A 77 -13.71 21.60 19.66
C THR A 77 -14.79 21.41 18.58
N ALA A 78 -14.87 22.34 17.63
CA ALA A 78 -15.78 22.31 16.48
C ALA A 78 -15.48 21.20 15.44
N LYS A 79 -14.35 20.50 15.52
CA LYS A 79 -13.99 19.48 14.53
C LYS A 79 -14.93 18.26 14.62
N PRO A 80 -15.46 17.73 13.50
CA PRO A 80 -16.27 16.50 13.51
C PRO A 80 -15.59 15.32 14.21
N LEU A 81 -16.38 14.46 14.85
CA LEU A 81 -15.88 13.35 15.68
C LEU A 81 -14.93 12.40 14.91
N LEU A 82 -15.27 12.07 13.66
CA LEU A 82 -14.42 11.22 12.81
C LEU A 82 -12.99 11.76 12.73
N TYR A 83 -12.84 13.08 12.53
CA TYR A 83 -11.54 13.74 12.38
C TYR A 83 -10.89 14.07 13.73
N LYS A 84 -11.64 14.07 14.84
CA LYS A 84 -11.06 13.98 16.18
C LYS A 84 -10.37 12.64 16.37
N VAL A 85 -11.07 11.53 16.11
CA VAL A 85 -10.49 10.18 16.20
C VAL A 85 -9.30 10.03 15.25
N ALA A 86 -9.45 10.39 13.97
CA ALA A 86 -8.37 10.30 12.99
C ALA A 86 -7.19 11.23 13.30
N GLY A 87 -7.44 12.34 14.00
CA GLY A 87 -6.39 13.23 14.52
C GLY A 87 -5.38 12.50 15.42
N ALA A 88 -5.78 11.42 16.10
CA ALA A 88 -4.89 10.61 16.93
C ALA A 88 -3.78 9.90 16.14
N TRP A 89 -3.89 9.78 14.81
CA TRP A 89 -2.85 9.26 13.93
C TRP A 89 -2.51 10.20 12.75
N GLY A 90 -3.11 11.38 12.70
CA GLY A 90 -2.83 12.39 11.67
C GLY A 90 -1.53 13.17 11.91
N SER A 91 -0.96 13.10 13.12
CA SER A 91 0.28 13.77 13.49
C SER A 91 1.50 12.84 13.44
N HIS A 92 2.69 13.44 13.55
CA HIS A 92 3.95 12.68 13.64
C HIS A 92 3.93 11.71 14.84
N GLU A 93 3.61 12.20 16.04
CA GLU A 93 3.61 11.42 17.27
C GLU A 93 2.48 10.37 17.32
N GLY A 94 1.29 10.76 16.84
CA GLY A 94 0.15 9.86 16.78
C GLY A 94 0.36 8.69 15.83
N SER A 95 0.87 8.97 14.62
CA SER A 95 1.17 7.94 13.64
C SER A 95 2.30 6.99 14.07
N MET A 96 3.26 7.46 14.88
CA MET A 96 4.28 6.62 15.51
C MET A 96 3.71 5.67 16.56
N LEU A 97 2.74 6.14 17.36
CA LEU A 97 2.06 5.26 18.30
C LEU A 97 1.22 4.20 17.56
N LEU A 98 0.55 4.57 16.46
CA LEU A 98 -0.14 3.62 15.59
C LEU A 98 0.84 2.60 14.97
N TRP A 99 2.02 3.03 14.52
CA TRP A 99 3.09 2.14 14.06
C TRP A 99 3.48 1.12 15.14
N CYS A 100 3.70 1.59 16.38
CA CYS A 100 4.04 0.73 17.51
C CYS A 100 2.89 -0.23 17.87
N LEU A 101 1.63 0.21 17.78
CA LEU A 101 0.45 -0.62 18.01
C LEU A 101 0.40 -1.79 17.02
N VAL A 102 0.61 -1.49 15.73
CA VAL A 102 0.64 -2.51 14.68
C VAL A 102 1.84 -3.44 14.86
N LEU A 103 3.03 -2.91 15.17
CA LEU A 103 4.27 -3.68 15.35
C LEU A 103 4.17 -4.68 16.51
N THR A 104 3.69 -4.21 17.66
CA THR A 104 3.49 -5.04 18.85
C THR A 104 2.30 -5.99 18.67
N GLY A 105 1.24 -5.57 17.96
CA GLY A 105 0.12 -6.43 17.58
C GLY A 105 0.55 -7.61 16.72
N TYR A 106 1.43 -7.38 15.73
CA TYR A 106 2.06 -8.45 14.96
C TYR A 106 2.95 -9.36 15.83
N GLY A 107 3.68 -8.80 16.79
CA GLY A 107 4.45 -9.58 17.77
C GLY A 107 3.58 -10.47 18.65
N ALA A 108 2.48 -9.92 19.18
CA ALA A 108 1.49 -10.66 19.95
C ALA A 108 0.81 -11.74 19.09
N ALA A 109 0.46 -11.44 17.84
CA ALA A 109 -0.12 -12.42 16.92
C ALA A 109 0.86 -13.56 16.63
N MET A 110 2.15 -13.30 16.45
CA MET A 110 3.18 -14.34 16.33
C MET A 110 3.36 -15.12 17.63
N ALA A 111 3.22 -14.46 18.78
CA ALA A 111 3.26 -15.11 20.10
C ALA A 111 2.02 -15.98 20.38
N VAL A 112 0.86 -15.73 19.76
CA VAL A 112 -0.36 -16.53 19.96
C VAL A 112 -0.51 -17.62 18.90
N PHE A 113 -0.27 -17.30 17.63
CA PHE A 113 -0.51 -18.23 16.50
C PHE A 113 0.74 -18.99 16.05
N GLY A 114 1.88 -18.79 16.73
CA GLY A 114 3.18 -19.34 16.36
C GLY A 114 3.51 -20.74 16.89
N ASP A 115 2.57 -21.48 17.50
CA ASP A 115 2.82 -22.78 18.15
C ASP A 115 3.38 -23.88 17.24
N SER A 116 3.20 -23.70 15.94
CA SER A 116 3.62 -24.64 14.90
C SER A 116 5.00 -24.31 14.32
N LEU A 117 5.60 -23.18 14.72
CA LEU A 117 7.01 -22.90 14.47
C LEU A 117 7.89 -23.74 15.39
N PRO A 118 9.07 -24.18 14.94
CA PRO A 118 10.08 -24.75 15.83
C PRO A 118 10.34 -23.82 17.03
N PRO A 119 10.43 -24.33 18.27
CA PRO A 119 10.49 -23.48 19.46
C PRO A 119 11.64 -22.47 19.46
N ARG A 120 12.83 -22.85 18.98
CA ARG A 120 13.98 -21.91 18.88
C ARG A 120 13.74 -20.85 17.81
N LEU A 121 13.19 -21.22 16.64
CA LEU A 121 12.93 -20.27 15.55
C LEU A 121 11.92 -19.22 16.01
N ARG A 122 10.84 -19.66 16.67
CA ARG A 122 9.84 -18.76 17.25
C ARG A 122 10.45 -17.85 18.31
N ALA A 123 11.29 -18.38 19.20
CA ALA A 123 11.94 -17.60 20.24
C ALA A 123 12.86 -16.51 19.65
N TYR A 124 13.68 -16.84 18.65
CA TYR A 124 14.51 -15.83 17.98
C TYR A 124 13.67 -14.83 17.16
N ALA A 125 12.60 -15.27 16.50
CA ALA A 125 11.72 -14.35 15.76
C ALA A 125 11.03 -13.36 16.71
N LEU A 126 10.54 -13.82 17.87
CA LEU A 126 10.00 -12.94 18.91
C LEU A 126 11.06 -12.03 19.52
N ALA A 127 12.30 -12.49 19.64
CA ALA A 127 13.40 -11.65 20.10
C ALA A 127 13.68 -10.50 19.13
N VAL A 128 13.76 -10.78 17.82
CA VAL A 128 13.99 -9.77 16.79
C VAL A 128 12.80 -8.81 16.69
N GLN A 129 11.57 -9.32 16.74
CA GLN A 129 10.37 -8.49 16.77
C GLN A 129 10.34 -7.57 18.00
N GLY A 130 10.79 -8.09 19.15
CA GLY A 130 10.95 -7.32 20.38
C GLY A 130 12.00 -6.23 20.23
N ALA A 131 13.14 -6.53 19.58
CA ALA A 131 14.21 -5.57 19.35
C ALA A 131 13.76 -4.43 18.43
N LEU A 132 13.01 -4.75 17.37
CA LEU A 132 12.34 -3.73 16.55
C LEU A 132 11.34 -2.93 17.40
N GLY A 133 10.58 -3.59 18.26
CA GLY A 133 9.69 -2.96 19.26
C GLY A 133 10.43 -1.96 20.14
N VAL A 134 11.58 -2.34 20.70
CA VAL A 134 12.43 -1.45 21.50
C VAL A 134 12.84 -0.22 20.71
N LEU A 135 13.30 -0.38 19.46
CA LEU A 135 13.72 0.75 18.63
C LEU A 135 12.59 1.77 18.41
N PHE A 136 11.42 1.31 17.96
CA PHE A 136 10.29 2.21 17.65
C PHE A 136 9.61 2.75 18.91
N LEU A 137 9.50 1.97 19.98
CA LEU A 137 8.94 2.44 21.25
C LEU A 137 9.89 3.43 21.95
N ALA A 138 11.21 3.21 21.91
CA ALA A 138 12.16 4.19 22.43
C ALA A 138 12.08 5.50 21.66
N TYR A 139 12.02 5.44 20.32
CA TYR A 139 11.78 6.62 19.49
C TYR A 139 10.48 7.34 19.87
N THR A 140 9.39 6.60 20.06
CA THR A 140 8.09 7.17 20.45
C THR A 140 8.12 7.78 21.85
N VAL A 141 8.79 7.15 22.83
CA VAL A 141 8.87 7.65 24.21
C VAL A 141 9.74 8.89 24.31
N PHE A 142 10.92 8.88 23.68
CA PHE A 142 11.95 9.90 23.92
C PHE A 142 11.98 11.02 22.88
N ALA A 143 11.66 10.73 21.62
CA ALA A 143 11.77 11.71 20.53
C ALA A 143 10.41 12.18 19.99
N SER A 144 9.37 11.34 20.08
CA SER A 144 8.09 11.55 19.40
C SER A 144 6.90 11.25 20.32
N ASN A 145 6.93 11.78 21.55
CA ASN A 145 5.96 11.45 22.60
C ASN A 145 4.56 12.08 22.35
N PRO A 146 3.51 11.27 22.08
CA PRO A 146 2.18 11.79 21.78
C PRO A 146 1.42 12.33 23.01
N MET A 147 1.95 12.11 24.22
CA MET A 147 1.33 12.47 25.49
C MET A 147 2.00 13.65 26.18
N ALA A 148 2.91 14.35 25.49
CA ALA A 148 3.60 15.51 26.04
C ALA A 148 2.59 16.57 26.54
N ARG A 149 2.76 17.04 27.78
CA ARG A 149 1.89 18.05 28.39
C ARG A 149 2.37 19.46 28.06
N LEU A 150 1.42 20.39 27.96
CA LEU A 150 1.69 21.83 27.89
C LEU A 150 1.62 22.44 29.29
N LEU A 151 2.53 23.39 29.57
CA LEU A 151 2.46 24.21 30.78
C LEU A 151 1.39 25.29 30.61
N ASP A 152 1.42 25.99 29.47
CA ASP A 152 0.41 26.97 29.09
C ASP A 152 -0.62 26.31 28.18
N VAL A 153 -1.74 25.90 28.78
CA VAL A 153 -2.82 25.21 28.06
C VAL A 153 -3.63 26.22 27.26
N PRO A 154 -3.68 26.12 25.92
CA PRO A 154 -4.49 27.02 25.12
C PRO A 154 -5.98 26.73 25.37
N VAL A 155 -6.80 27.79 25.26
CA VAL A 155 -8.26 27.66 25.35
C VAL A 155 -8.81 26.77 24.22
N GLU A 156 -8.17 26.80 23.05
CA GLU A 156 -8.60 26.08 21.87
C GLU A 156 -7.41 25.59 21.03
N GLY A 157 -7.58 24.47 20.32
CA GLY A 157 -6.53 23.85 19.52
C GLY A 157 -6.41 24.43 18.09
N ARG A 158 -5.35 24.06 17.37
CA ARG A 158 -5.05 24.56 16.02
C ARG A 158 -5.76 23.81 14.89
N SER A 159 -6.61 22.83 15.24
CA SER A 159 -7.24 21.88 14.32
C SER A 159 -6.24 20.99 13.56
N LEU A 160 -6.77 19.99 12.86
CA LEU A 160 -5.99 19.16 11.95
C LEU A 160 -5.84 19.89 10.61
N ASN A 161 -4.75 19.65 9.87
CA ASN A 161 -4.63 20.11 8.49
C ASN A 161 -5.93 19.73 7.72
N PRO A 162 -6.61 20.70 7.07
CA PRO A 162 -7.86 20.49 6.36
C PRO A 162 -7.84 19.34 5.35
N LEU A 163 -6.75 19.15 4.61
CA LEU A 163 -6.61 18.06 3.63
C LEU A 163 -6.68 16.67 4.29
N LEU A 164 -6.47 16.60 5.60
CA LEU A 164 -6.56 15.37 6.37
C LEU A 164 -7.95 15.11 6.95
N GLN A 165 -8.89 16.05 6.79
CA GLN A 165 -10.26 15.94 7.27
C GLN A 165 -11.15 15.26 6.23
N ASP A 166 -10.77 14.05 5.86
CA ASP A 166 -11.41 13.26 4.81
C ASP A 166 -11.60 11.78 5.24
N PRO A 167 -12.72 11.11 4.88
CA PRO A 167 -12.96 9.72 5.27
C PRO A 167 -11.98 8.70 4.69
N ALA A 168 -11.55 8.86 3.43
CA ALA A 168 -10.57 7.94 2.83
C ALA A 168 -9.23 8.08 3.53
N LEU A 169 -8.82 9.30 3.88
CA LEU A 169 -7.60 9.50 4.64
C LEU A 169 -7.73 9.04 6.10
N ALA A 170 -8.90 9.12 6.74
CA ALA A 170 -9.08 8.52 8.06
C ALA A 170 -8.83 6.99 8.02
N ALA A 171 -9.26 6.32 6.94
CA ALA A 171 -9.08 4.88 6.76
C ALA A 171 -7.69 4.48 6.24
N HIS A 172 -7.02 5.34 5.46
CA HIS A 172 -5.77 5.02 4.75
C HIS A 172 -4.59 4.61 5.66
N PRO A 173 -4.15 5.41 6.67
CA PRO A 173 -2.98 5.11 7.50
C PRO A 173 -3.08 3.77 8.26
N PRO A 174 -4.23 3.38 8.85
CA PRO A 174 -4.38 2.05 9.44
C PRO A 174 -4.06 0.90 8.47
N PHE A 175 -4.54 0.95 7.22
CA PHE A 175 -4.23 -0.06 6.21
C PHE A 175 -2.77 0.02 5.75
N LEU A 176 -2.27 1.23 5.49
CA LEU A 176 -0.90 1.46 5.05
C LEU A 176 0.12 0.95 6.08
N TYR A 177 -0.05 1.31 7.36
CA TYR A 177 0.85 0.85 8.43
C TYR A 177 0.71 -0.63 8.69
N SER A 178 -0.50 -1.20 8.64
CA SER A 178 -0.67 -2.65 8.74
C SER A 178 0.09 -3.40 7.62
N GLY A 179 0.18 -2.81 6.43
CA GLY A 179 1.01 -3.31 5.34
C GLY A 179 2.53 -3.15 5.58
N TYR A 180 2.99 -1.91 5.78
CA TYR A 180 4.41 -1.58 6.02
C TYR A 180 5.00 -2.38 7.19
N VAL A 181 4.35 -2.26 8.34
CA VAL A 181 4.79 -2.85 9.58
C VAL A 181 4.55 -4.36 9.57
N GLY A 182 3.60 -4.86 8.79
CA GLY A 182 3.40 -6.31 8.60
C GLY A 182 4.64 -7.03 8.05
N PHE A 183 5.46 -6.36 7.23
CA PHE A 183 6.73 -6.93 6.78
C PHE A 183 7.77 -7.10 7.91
N SER A 184 7.59 -6.47 9.08
CA SER A 184 8.47 -6.69 10.25
C SER A 184 8.47 -8.14 10.73
N VAL A 185 7.33 -8.84 10.65
CA VAL A 185 7.25 -10.26 11.04
C VAL A 185 8.06 -11.11 10.09
N VAL A 186 7.99 -10.79 8.80
CA VAL A 186 8.72 -11.49 7.74
C VAL A 186 10.22 -11.25 7.86
N TYR A 187 10.62 -10.02 8.18
CA TYR A 187 11.98 -9.67 8.56
C TYR A 187 12.44 -10.47 9.80
N SER A 188 11.64 -10.49 10.87
CA SER A 188 11.96 -11.18 12.13
C SER A 188 12.10 -12.70 11.95
N LEU A 189 11.22 -13.33 11.18
CA LEU A 189 11.33 -14.75 10.81
C LEU A 189 12.57 -15.04 9.96
N SER A 190 12.99 -14.11 9.10
CA SER A 190 14.19 -14.26 8.26
C SER A 190 15.46 -14.13 9.08
N MET A 191 15.52 -13.13 9.96
CA MET A 191 16.61 -12.97 10.92
C MET A 191 16.76 -14.20 11.81
N ALA A 192 15.65 -14.71 12.36
CA ALA A 192 15.66 -15.91 13.18
C ALA A 192 16.20 -17.13 12.41
N ALA A 193 15.76 -17.32 11.16
CA ALA A 193 16.22 -18.42 10.32
C ALA A 193 17.71 -18.31 9.94
N LEU A 194 18.21 -17.09 9.71
CA LEU A 194 19.63 -16.82 9.47
C LEU A 194 20.48 -17.05 10.74
N ILE A 195 19.97 -16.69 11.93
CA ILE A 195 20.63 -16.99 13.21
C ILE A 195 20.76 -18.50 13.40
N GLU A 196 19.68 -19.26 13.11
CA GLU A 196 19.70 -20.72 13.18
C GLU A 196 20.48 -21.41 12.05
N GLY A 197 20.74 -20.69 10.94
CA GLY A 197 21.38 -21.23 9.75
C GLY A 197 20.49 -22.19 8.97
N ARG A 198 19.16 -22.10 9.10
CA ARG A 198 18.20 -23.03 8.45
C ARG A 198 17.08 -22.27 7.75
N ILE A 199 17.15 -22.22 6.42
CA ILE A 199 16.10 -21.66 5.56
C ILE A 199 15.61 -22.78 4.65
N ASP A 200 14.48 -23.38 5.00
CA ASP A 200 13.92 -24.54 4.32
C ASP A 200 12.48 -24.30 3.81
N ALA A 201 11.90 -25.32 3.20
CA ALA A 201 10.53 -25.28 2.73
C ALA A 201 9.50 -25.10 3.87
N ALA A 202 9.83 -25.51 5.10
CA ALA A 202 8.95 -25.33 6.26
C ALA A 202 8.91 -23.86 6.69
N TRP A 203 10.08 -23.22 6.77
CA TRP A 203 10.21 -21.78 6.98
C TRP A 203 9.41 -20.97 5.95
N ALA A 204 9.49 -21.32 4.67
CA ALA A 204 8.76 -20.61 3.61
C ALA A 204 7.23 -20.70 3.77
N ARG A 205 6.70 -21.81 4.31
CA ARG A 205 5.27 -21.95 4.65
C ARG A 205 4.83 -20.99 5.75
N TRP A 206 5.73 -20.60 6.65
CA TRP A 206 5.46 -19.62 7.69
C TRP A 206 5.52 -18.20 7.15
N VAL A 207 6.52 -17.88 6.33
CA VAL A 207 6.70 -16.53 5.78
C VAL A 207 5.54 -16.12 4.87
N ARG A 208 5.07 -17.03 4.02
CA ARG A 208 4.13 -16.70 2.95
C ARG A 208 2.80 -16.10 3.42
N PRO A 209 2.09 -16.62 4.43
CA PRO A 209 0.87 -15.99 4.95
C PRO A 209 1.10 -14.57 5.50
N TRP A 210 2.21 -14.34 6.21
CA TRP A 210 2.54 -13.00 6.71
C TRP A 210 2.85 -12.02 5.58
N THR A 211 3.66 -12.44 4.59
CA THR A 211 3.91 -11.64 3.39
C THR A 211 2.61 -11.31 2.66
N LEU A 212 1.71 -12.28 2.52
CA LEU A 212 0.45 -12.09 1.82
C LEU A 212 -0.49 -11.12 2.56
N ALA A 213 -0.59 -11.24 3.88
CA ALA A 213 -1.38 -10.32 4.70
C ALA A 213 -0.83 -8.89 4.60
N ALA A 214 0.47 -8.70 4.78
CA ALA A 214 1.13 -7.41 4.66
C ALA A 214 0.94 -6.81 3.26
N TRP A 215 1.17 -7.59 2.21
CA TRP A 215 1.01 -7.14 0.82
C TRP A 215 -0.43 -6.78 0.47
N SER A 216 -1.43 -7.54 0.93
CA SER A 216 -2.84 -7.22 0.70
C SER A 216 -3.28 -5.94 1.42
N LEU A 217 -2.88 -5.76 2.67
CA LEU A 217 -3.18 -4.54 3.44
C LEU A 217 -2.48 -3.32 2.84
N LEU A 218 -1.22 -3.48 2.41
CA LEU A 218 -0.50 -2.44 1.69
C LEU A 218 -1.18 -2.08 0.36
N THR A 219 -1.67 -3.07 -0.38
CA THR A 219 -2.43 -2.83 -1.62
C THR A 219 -3.68 -1.98 -1.35
N ILE A 220 -4.43 -2.28 -0.29
CA ILE A 220 -5.59 -1.47 0.14
C ILE A 220 -5.15 -0.06 0.54
N GLY A 221 -4.11 0.06 1.36
CA GLY A 221 -3.55 1.35 1.77
C GLY A 221 -3.19 2.23 0.57
N ILE A 222 -2.38 1.73 -0.36
CA ILE A 222 -2.00 2.45 -1.59
C ILE A 222 -3.22 2.83 -2.42
N THR A 223 -4.20 1.93 -2.57
CA THR A 223 -5.41 2.20 -3.34
C THR A 223 -6.25 3.32 -2.71
N LEU A 224 -6.41 3.32 -1.39
CA LEU A 224 -7.11 4.39 -0.67
C LEU A 224 -6.38 5.72 -0.80
N GLY A 225 -5.04 5.71 -0.74
CA GLY A 225 -4.22 6.91 -0.92
C GLY A 225 -4.36 7.50 -2.33
N ALA A 226 -4.30 6.65 -3.36
CA ALA A 226 -4.51 7.07 -4.76
C ALA A 226 -5.94 7.58 -5.01
N PHE A 227 -6.95 6.94 -4.39
CA PHE A 227 -8.34 7.38 -4.48
C PHE A 227 -8.55 8.74 -3.81
N TRP A 228 -7.96 8.94 -2.62
CA TRP A 228 -7.99 10.22 -1.94
C TRP A 228 -7.27 11.32 -2.74
N ALA A 229 -6.06 11.07 -3.22
CA ALA A 229 -5.31 12.01 -4.06
C ALA A 229 -6.09 12.42 -5.32
N TYR A 230 -6.85 11.47 -5.89
CA TYR A 230 -7.69 11.71 -7.06
C TYR A 230 -8.74 12.81 -6.83
N TYR A 231 -9.43 12.82 -5.68
CA TYR A 231 -10.50 13.79 -5.45
C TYR A 231 -10.10 14.97 -4.56
N GLU A 232 -9.09 14.85 -3.70
CA GLU A 232 -8.73 15.93 -2.78
C GLU A 232 -7.85 17.02 -3.45
N LEU A 233 -6.97 16.62 -4.37
CA LEU A 233 -5.94 17.53 -4.89
C LEU A 233 -6.39 18.40 -6.08
N GLY A 234 -7.61 18.23 -6.59
CA GLY A 234 -8.18 19.11 -7.62
C GLY A 234 -7.54 19.06 -9.01
N TRP A 235 -6.55 18.19 -9.25
CA TRP A 235 -5.89 18.04 -10.57
C TRP A 235 -6.41 16.85 -11.37
N GLY A 236 -7.37 16.08 -10.82
CA GLY A 236 -8.11 15.03 -11.51
C GLY A 236 -7.33 13.79 -11.94
N GLY A 237 -6.10 13.58 -11.47
CA GLY A 237 -5.34 12.35 -11.70
C GLY A 237 -5.07 11.57 -10.41
N TRP A 238 -4.55 10.36 -10.53
CA TRP A 238 -4.55 9.34 -9.46
C TRP A 238 -3.15 8.89 -9.00
N TRP A 239 -2.09 9.32 -9.69
CA TRP A 239 -0.70 9.02 -9.36
C TRP A 239 0.24 10.03 -10.01
N PHE A 240 1.17 10.58 -9.24
CA PHE A 240 2.07 11.65 -9.69
C PHE A 240 3.55 11.25 -9.75
N TRP A 241 3.91 10.04 -9.28
CA TRP A 241 5.29 9.64 -9.02
C TRP A 241 5.97 10.50 -7.95
N ASP A 242 5.18 10.99 -7.00
CA ASP A 242 5.64 11.77 -5.86
C ASP A 242 6.47 10.90 -4.87
N PRO A 243 7.46 11.46 -4.15
CA PRO A 243 8.27 10.67 -3.21
C PRO A 243 7.51 9.86 -2.16
N VAL A 244 6.36 10.34 -1.67
CA VAL A 244 5.53 9.63 -0.68
C VAL A 244 4.80 8.46 -1.34
N GLU A 245 4.30 8.65 -2.57
CA GLU A 245 3.74 7.58 -3.39
C GLU A 245 4.81 6.50 -3.66
N ASN A 246 6.00 6.90 -4.13
CA ASN A 246 7.11 6.01 -4.43
C ASN A 246 7.59 5.24 -3.20
N ALA A 247 7.64 5.90 -2.03
CA ALA A 247 7.98 5.29 -0.75
C ALA A 247 7.08 4.11 -0.41
N SER A 248 5.79 4.19 -0.74
CA SER A 248 4.83 3.08 -0.53
C SER A 248 4.91 1.99 -1.58
N PHE A 249 5.31 2.34 -2.79
CA PHE A 249 5.34 1.43 -3.91
C PHE A 249 6.55 0.48 -3.88
N MET A 250 7.71 0.94 -3.42
CA MET A 250 8.93 0.12 -3.30
C MET A 250 8.74 -1.16 -2.44
N PRO A 251 8.24 -1.09 -1.18
CA PRO A 251 8.01 -2.30 -0.39
C PRO A 251 6.90 -3.17 -0.99
N TRP A 252 5.95 -2.60 -1.75
CA TRP A 252 4.93 -3.37 -2.45
C TRP A 252 5.52 -4.23 -3.59
N LEU A 253 6.42 -3.67 -4.41
CA LEU A 253 7.11 -4.40 -5.49
C LEU A 253 7.99 -5.52 -4.95
N ILE A 254 8.80 -5.24 -3.92
CA ILE A 254 9.64 -6.23 -3.25
C ILE A 254 8.78 -7.29 -2.54
N GLY A 255 7.67 -6.88 -1.91
CA GLY A 255 6.70 -7.78 -1.30
C GLY A 255 6.06 -8.73 -2.32
N ALA A 256 5.74 -8.25 -3.52
CA ALA A 256 5.26 -9.07 -4.62
C ALA A 256 6.32 -10.08 -5.08
N ALA A 257 7.58 -9.65 -5.26
CA ALA A 257 8.68 -10.55 -5.58
C ALA A 257 8.90 -11.61 -4.48
N LEU A 258 8.82 -11.21 -3.21
CA LEU A 258 8.96 -12.08 -2.06
C LEU A 258 7.87 -13.15 -2.02
N LEU A 259 6.61 -12.76 -2.28
CA LEU A 259 5.47 -13.69 -2.37
C LEU A 259 5.74 -14.81 -3.38
N HIS A 260 6.22 -14.45 -4.56
CA HIS A 260 6.54 -15.41 -5.62
C HIS A 260 7.77 -16.26 -5.27
N SER A 261 8.81 -15.65 -4.72
CA SER A 261 10.01 -16.36 -4.25
C SER A 261 9.69 -17.39 -3.17
N ALA A 262 8.86 -17.01 -2.19
CA ALA A 262 8.44 -17.87 -1.09
C ALA A 262 7.68 -19.11 -1.60
N ILE A 263 6.88 -19.00 -2.66
CA ILE A 263 6.20 -20.16 -3.27
C ILE A 263 7.21 -21.13 -3.88
N VAL A 264 8.29 -20.63 -4.51
CA VAL A 264 9.36 -21.47 -5.06
C VAL A 264 10.12 -22.17 -3.94
N THR A 265 10.48 -21.46 -2.87
CA THR A 265 11.15 -22.03 -1.70
C THR A 265 10.27 -23.08 -1.01
N GLU A 266 8.98 -22.78 -0.80
CA GLU A 266 8.00 -23.70 -0.21
C GLU A 266 7.86 -24.99 -1.02
N LYS A 267 7.68 -24.90 -2.34
CA LYS A 267 7.33 -26.06 -3.16
C LYS A 267 8.54 -26.85 -3.66
N ARG A 268 9.68 -26.18 -3.83
CA ARG A 268 10.85 -26.75 -4.53
C ARG A 268 12.12 -26.72 -3.69
N GLY A 269 12.12 -26.07 -2.53
CA GLY A 269 13.32 -25.86 -1.72
C GLY A 269 14.39 -25.06 -2.46
N ALA A 270 14.02 -24.29 -3.49
CA ALA A 270 14.93 -23.48 -4.30
C ALA A 270 14.87 -22.01 -3.87
N LEU A 271 15.94 -21.27 -4.17
CA LEU A 271 16.06 -19.83 -3.91
C LEU A 271 15.95 -19.41 -2.42
N PRO A 272 16.39 -20.20 -1.41
CA PRO A 272 16.23 -19.82 -0.01
C PRO A 272 16.94 -18.49 0.33
N GLY A 273 18.16 -18.30 -0.19
CA GLY A 273 18.91 -17.05 0.00
C GLY A 273 18.22 -15.83 -0.61
N TRP A 274 17.68 -15.96 -1.84
CA TRP A 274 16.95 -14.88 -2.49
C TRP A 274 15.65 -14.52 -1.75
N THR A 275 14.90 -15.52 -1.29
CA THR A 275 13.69 -15.30 -0.48
C THR A 275 14.03 -14.59 0.83
N ALA A 276 15.12 -14.97 1.50
CA ALA A 276 15.56 -14.29 2.72
C ALA A 276 16.00 -12.84 2.45
N PHE A 277 16.74 -12.60 1.37
CA PHE A 277 17.14 -11.25 0.96
C PHE A 277 15.92 -10.35 0.72
N LEU A 278 14.94 -10.81 -0.06
CA LEU A 278 13.72 -10.06 -0.33
C LEU A 278 12.90 -9.79 0.94
N ALA A 279 12.89 -10.73 1.89
CA ALA A 279 12.23 -10.56 3.18
C ALA A 279 12.87 -9.46 4.04
N LEU A 280 14.19 -9.39 4.07
CA LEU A 280 14.91 -8.30 4.74
C LEU A 280 14.70 -6.95 4.02
N ALA A 281 14.73 -6.97 2.68
CA ALA A 281 14.53 -5.79 1.86
C ALA A 281 13.12 -5.19 2.02
N ALA A 282 12.06 -6.00 2.06
CA ALA A 282 10.67 -5.52 2.15
C ALA A 282 10.44 -4.60 3.36
N PHE A 283 10.91 -5.03 4.55
CA PHE A 283 10.80 -4.20 5.75
C PHE A 283 11.77 -3.02 5.74
N THR A 284 12.97 -3.18 5.19
CA THR A 284 13.93 -2.08 5.03
C THR A 284 13.37 -0.97 4.16
N PHE A 285 12.70 -1.29 3.05
CA PHE A 285 12.00 -0.31 2.21
C PHE A 285 10.81 0.34 2.93
N SER A 286 10.14 -0.38 3.83
CA SER A 286 9.08 0.20 4.67
C SER A 286 9.65 1.22 5.66
N MET A 287 10.83 0.96 6.24
CA MET A 287 11.55 1.92 7.09
C MET A 287 12.10 3.10 6.29
N LEU A 288 12.61 2.87 5.08
CA LEU A 288 13.01 3.93 4.17
C LEU A 288 11.84 4.86 3.86
N GLY A 289 10.65 4.29 3.58
CA GLY A 289 9.45 5.08 3.40
C GLY A 289 9.09 5.91 4.64
N ALA A 290 9.19 5.34 5.84
CA ALA A 290 8.97 6.08 7.08
C ALA A 290 9.95 7.26 7.25
N PHE A 291 11.21 7.10 6.84
CA PHE A 291 12.20 8.17 6.80
C PHE A 291 11.85 9.24 5.75
N LEU A 292 11.61 8.85 4.50
CA LEU A 292 11.40 9.80 3.38
C LEU A 292 10.18 10.70 3.62
N VAL A 293 9.09 10.15 4.14
CA VAL A 293 7.83 10.88 4.34
C VAL A 293 7.90 11.85 5.53
N ARG A 294 8.83 11.66 6.47
CA ARG A 294 8.88 12.39 7.75
C ARG A 294 10.10 13.27 7.96
N SER A 295 11.19 13.04 7.24
CA SER A 295 12.41 13.82 7.42
C SER A 295 12.32 15.22 6.82
N GLY A 296 11.37 15.47 5.92
CA GLY A 296 11.31 16.71 5.14
C GLY A 296 12.46 16.85 4.13
N VAL A 297 13.22 15.77 3.90
CA VAL A 297 14.39 15.76 3.01
C VAL A 297 14.00 15.86 1.54
N LEU A 298 12.77 15.46 1.19
CA LEU A 298 12.19 15.62 -0.14
C LEU A 298 10.95 16.51 -0.05
N THR A 299 10.78 17.39 -1.03
CA THR A 299 9.53 18.14 -1.20
C THR A 299 8.45 17.20 -1.72
N SER A 300 7.28 17.22 -1.07
CA SER A 300 6.14 16.39 -1.45
C SER A 300 4.83 17.08 -1.08
N VAL A 301 3.84 16.93 -1.95
CA VAL A 301 2.46 17.40 -1.70
C VAL A 301 1.71 16.51 -0.70
N HIS A 302 2.23 15.31 -0.43
CA HIS A 302 1.64 14.31 0.48
C HIS A 302 2.38 14.23 1.83
N ALA A 303 3.31 15.16 2.10
CA ALA A 303 4.04 15.21 3.37
C ALA A 303 3.43 16.26 4.31
N PHE A 304 2.81 15.82 5.41
CA PHE A 304 2.06 16.69 6.33
C PHE A 304 2.71 16.87 7.70
N ALA A 305 3.64 15.98 8.07
CA ALA A 305 4.24 15.93 9.40
C ALA A 305 5.74 15.70 9.30
N VAL A 306 6.48 16.78 9.01
CA VAL A 306 7.93 16.77 8.76
C VAL A 306 8.72 17.31 9.95
N ASP A 307 9.78 16.61 10.32
CA ASP A 307 10.74 17.01 11.36
C ASP A 307 12.12 16.42 11.02
N PRO A 308 13.10 17.24 10.59
CA PRO A 308 14.42 16.76 10.18
C PRO A 308 15.19 16.05 11.29
N THR A 309 15.12 16.54 12.54
CA THR A 309 15.83 15.95 13.68
C THR A 309 15.33 14.53 13.96
N ARG A 310 14.01 14.37 13.94
CA ARG A 310 13.34 13.08 14.06
C ARG A 310 13.60 12.17 12.85
N GLY A 311 13.69 12.75 11.65
CA GLY A 311 14.09 12.07 10.42
C GLY A 311 15.47 11.39 10.53
N VAL A 312 16.46 12.07 11.09
CA VAL A 312 17.81 11.50 11.30
C VAL A 312 17.77 10.27 12.22
N LEU A 313 16.94 10.29 13.27
CA LEU A 313 16.79 9.13 14.15
C LEU A 313 16.18 7.93 13.40
N LEU A 314 15.17 8.16 12.55
CA LEU A 314 14.61 7.10 11.69
C LEU A 314 15.65 6.55 10.71
N LEU A 315 16.52 7.40 10.16
CA LEU A 315 17.63 6.99 9.31
C LEU A 315 18.63 6.10 10.06
N ILE A 316 19.01 6.48 11.29
CA ILE A 316 19.90 5.67 12.15
C ILE A 316 19.24 4.32 12.48
N MET A 317 17.97 4.31 12.86
CA MET A 317 17.22 3.08 13.15
C MET A 317 17.15 2.16 11.92
N MET A 318 16.90 2.73 10.73
CA MET A 318 16.93 2.00 9.47
C MET A 318 18.33 1.46 9.19
N GLY A 319 19.38 2.26 9.35
CA GLY A 319 20.76 1.84 9.20
C GLY A 319 21.13 0.68 10.12
N LEU A 320 20.66 0.70 11.38
CA LEU A 320 20.85 -0.39 12.32
C LEU A 320 20.10 -1.67 11.91
N ALA A 321 18.80 -1.58 11.58
CA ALA A 321 18.00 -2.73 11.20
C ALA A 321 18.44 -3.34 9.86
N ALA A 322 18.66 -2.50 8.84
CA ALA A 322 19.17 -2.92 7.55
C ALA A 322 20.61 -3.44 7.67
N GLY A 323 21.49 -2.71 8.35
CA GLY A 323 22.89 -3.06 8.54
C GLY A 323 23.05 -4.41 9.24
N THR A 324 22.38 -4.61 10.37
CA THR A 324 22.42 -5.91 11.08
C THR A 324 21.81 -7.04 10.25
N GLY A 325 20.69 -6.79 9.58
CA GLY A 325 20.01 -7.81 8.78
C GLY A 325 20.81 -8.25 7.56
N PHE A 326 21.29 -7.30 6.76
CA PHE A 326 22.06 -7.61 5.57
C PHE A 326 23.49 -8.07 5.88
N LEU A 327 24.10 -7.60 6.99
CA LEU A 327 25.38 -8.15 7.45
C LEU A 327 25.23 -9.62 7.84
N LEU A 328 24.23 -9.96 8.66
CA LEU A 328 23.97 -11.35 9.03
C LEU A 328 23.67 -12.20 7.79
N PHE A 329 22.88 -11.67 6.84
CA PHE A 329 22.65 -12.33 5.56
C PHE A 329 23.96 -12.58 4.81
N ALA A 330 24.82 -11.57 4.65
CA ALA A 330 26.11 -11.71 3.95
C ALA A 330 27.00 -12.78 4.59
N LEU A 331 27.04 -12.85 5.92
CA LEU A 331 27.81 -13.85 6.66
C LEU A 331 27.24 -15.27 6.54
N ARG A 332 25.91 -15.40 6.42
CA ARG A 332 25.23 -16.71 6.38
C ARG A 332 24.95 -17.22 4.97
N ALA A 333 24.83 -16.35 3.98
CA ALA A 333 24.46 -16.69 2.62
C ALA A 333 25.31 -17.82 2.00
N PRO A 334 26.65 -17.88 2.19
CA PRO A 334 27.47 -18.97 1.65
C PRO A 334 27.16 -20.35 2.25
N THR A 335 26.59 -20.38 3.46
CA THR A 335 26.23 -21.62 4.17
C THR A 335 24.82 -22.10 3.87
N LEU A 336 24.01 -21.29 3.18
CA LEU A 336 22.66 -21.67 2.80
C LEU A 336 22.72 -22.68 1.65
N ASN A 337 21.91 -23.74 1.76
CA ASN A 337 21.79 -24.71 0.69
C ASN A 337 21.36 -24.00 -0.61
N PRO A 338 22.06 -24.22 -1.75
CA PRO A 338 21.70 -23.59 -3.02
C PRO A 338 20.31 -24.01 -3.53
N GLY A 339 19.75 -25.08 -2.96
CA GLY A 339 18.37 -25.51 -3.17
C GLY A 339 18.20 -26.42 -4.40
N GLY A 340 16.94 -26.68 -4.77
CA GLY A 340 16.60 -27.60 -5.86
C GLY A 340 16.97 -27.08 -7.26
N GLN A 341 17.54 -27.94 -8.10
CA GLN A 341 17.85 -27.64 -9.50
C GLN A 341 16.58 -27.61 -10.38
N PHE A 342 16.56 -26.72 -11.37
CA PHE A 342 15.49 -26.58 -12.37
C PHE A 342 16.06 -26.21 -13.74
N ARG A 343 15.35 -26.55 -14.82
CA ARG A 343 15.76 -26.18 -16.19
C ARG A 343 15.40 -24.73 -16.50
N ALA A 344 16.12 -24.12 -17.45
CA ALA A 344 15.88 -22.75 -17.92
C ALA A 344 14.43 -22.49 -18.39
N ILE A 345 13.78 -23.50 -18.97
CA ILE A 345 12.35 -23.45 -19.29
C ILE A 345 11.60 -24.20 -18.19
N SER A 346 11.11 -23.46 -17.19
CA SER A 346 10.36 -23.98 -16.05
C SER A 346 9.56 -22.86 -15.39
N ARG A 347 8.60 -23.24 -14.53
CA ARG A 347 7.89 -22.27 -13.69
C ARG A 347 8.84 -21.53 -12.75
N GLU A 348 9.84 -22.22 -12.21
CA GLU A 348 10.89 -21.64 -11.37
C GLU A 348 11.61 -20.50 -12.12
N SER A 349 12.07 -20.76 -13.35
CA SER A 349 12.77 -19.76 -14.17
C SER A 349 11.89 -18.55 -14.50
N ALA A 350 10.61 -18.76 -14.80
CA ALA A 350 9.68 -17.65 -15.05
C ALA A 350 9.48 -16.78 -13.79
N ILE A 351 9.42 -17.39 -12.61
CA ILE A 351 9.33 -16.67 -11.33
C ILE A 351 10.64 -15.93 -11.02
N VAL A 352 11.81 -16.54 -11.29
CA VAL A 352 13.11 -15.86 -11.15
C VAL A 352 13.16 -14.62 -12.03
N LEU A 353 12.78 -14.74 -13.31
CA LEU A 353 12.75 -13.61 -14.22
C LEU A 353 11.79 -12.51 -13.74
N ASN A 354 10.59 -12.88 -13.28
CA ASN A 354 9.65 -11.95 -12.65
C ASN A 354 10.29 -11.22 -11.46
N ASN A 355 10.96 -11.95 -10.57
CA ASN A 355 11.59 -11.36 -9.40
C ASN A 355 12.73 -10.42 -9.76
N ILE A 356 13.54 -10.76 -10.77
CA ILE A 356 14.57 -9.86 -11.29
C ILE A 356 13.92 -8.57 -11.81
N LEU A 357 12.85 -8.66 -12.61
CA LEU A 357 12.18 -7.49 -13.15
C LEU A 357 11.55 -6.62 -12.06
N LEU A 358 10.87 -7.21 -11.07
CA LEU A 358 10.28 -6.47 -9.95
C LEU A 358 11.35 -5.82 -9.04
N SER A 359 12.46 -6.52 -8.78
CA SER A 359 13.57 -5.96 -8.01
C SER A 359 14.27 -4.83 -8.78
N THR A 360 14.48 -4.97 -10.09
CA THR A 360 15.03 -3.91 -10.94
C THR A 360 14.09 -2.72 -11.01
N ALA A 361 12.78 -2.95 -11.14
CA ALA A 361 11.77 -1.89 -11.11
C ALA A 361 11.79 -1.14 -9.77
N THR A 362 11.95 -1.86 -8.65
CA THR A 362 12.14 -1.24 -7.33
C THR A 362 13.41 -0.40 -7.30
N ALA A 363 14.53 -0.90 -7.83
CA ALA A 363 15.79 -0.16 -7.87
C ALA A 363 15.68 1.12 -8.72
N VAL A 364 14.96 1.08 -9.86
CA VAL A 364 14.66 2.27 -10.67
C VAL A 364 13.86 3.30 -9.87
N VAL A 365 12.82 2.85 -9.15
CA VAL A 365 12.01 3.75 -8.31
C VAL A 365 12.85 4.35 -7.18
N LEU A 366 13.67 3.54 -6.52
CA LEU A 366 14.60 3.99 -5.48
C LEU A 366 15.59 5.03 -6.01
N LEU A 367 16.24 4.74 -7.13
CA LEU A 367 17.21 5.65 -7.76
C LEU A 367 16.53 6.95 -8.17
N GLY A 368 15.40 6.90 -8.86
CA GLY A 368 14.65 8.12 -9.24
C GLY A 368 14.24 8.97 -8.04
N THR A 369 13.83 8.32 -6.93
CA THR A 369 13.39 9.02 -5.71
C THR A 369 14.55 9.62 -4.92
N LEU A 370 15.69 8.93 -4.83
CA LEU A 370 16.87 9.41 -4.08
C LEU A 370 17.83 10.26 -4.90
N TYR A 371 17.73 10.25 -6.23
CA TYR A 371 18.63 11.01 -7.11
C TYR A 371 18.67 12.51 -6.80
N PRO A 372 17.54 13.21 -6.54
CA PRO A 372 17.56 14.59 -6.06
C PRO A 372 18.48 14.81 -4.86
N LEU A 373 18.39 13.93 -3.85
CA LEU A 373 19.20 14.02 -2.62
C LEU A 373 20.68 13.77 -2.88
N ILE A 374 20.99 12.82 -3.77
CA ILE A 374 22.37 12.51 -4.15
C ILE A 374 22.98 13.69 -4.90
N ARG A 375 22.25 14.32 -5.83
CA ARG A 375 22.71 15.50 -6.58
C ARG A 375 22.95 16.70 -5.68
N GLU A 376 22.00 16.97 -4.79
CA GLU A 376 22.10 18.07 -3.84
C GLU A 376 23.30 17.88 -2.89
N ALA A 377 23.54 16.66 -2.42
CA ALA A 377 24.68 16.35 -1.55
C ALA A 377 26.05 16.46 -2.24
N LEU A 378 26.13 16.27 -3.56
CA LEU A 378 27.38 16.32 -4.32
C LEU A 378 27.72 17.73 -4.80
N ASP A 379 26.74 18.42 -5.41
CA ASP A 379 26.98 19.66 -6.16
C ASP A 379 26.18 20.86 -5.62
N GLY A 380 25.32 20.65 -4.61
CA GLY A 380 24.45 21.70 -4.06
C GLY A 380 23.26 22.08 -4.95
N GLU A 381 23.08 21.42 -6.09
CA GLU A 381 21.99 21.69 -7.02
C GLU A 381 20.78 20.79 -6.77
N ALA A 382 19.64 21.39 -6.42
CA ALA A 382 18.37 20.68 -6.31
C ALA A 382 17.79 20.38 -7.71
N VAL A 383 17.57 19.09 -8.01
CA VAL A 383 16.92 18.63 -9.23
C VAL A 383 15.64 17.88 -8.87
N SER A 384 14.56 18.07 -9.63
CA SER A 384 13.33 17.28 -9.46
C SER A 384 13.28 16.13 -10.46
N VAL A 385 12.99 14.92 -9.99
CA VAL A 385 12.70 13.76 -10.85
C VAL A 385 11.21 13.46 -10.78
N GLY A 386 10.50 13.64 -11.90
CA GLY A 386 9.06 13.42 -11.99
C GLY A 386 8.66 12.34 -12.99
N ALA A 387 7.36 12.28 -13.31
CA ALA A 387 6.74 11.28 -14.19
C ALA A 387 7.51 10.97 -15.50
N PRO A 388 8.14 11.92 -16.23
CA PRO A 388 8.88 11.60 -17.45
C PRO A 388 9.99 10.55 -17.25
N PHE A 389 10.74 10.62 -16.16
CA PHE A 389 11.80 9.64 -15.86
C PHE A 389 11.21 8.24 -15.65
N PHE A 390 10.19 8.13 -14.80
CA PHE A 390 9.56 6.84 -14.49
C PHE A 390 8.82 6.25 -15.70
N ASN A 391 8.15 7.08 -16.48
CA ASN A 391 7.49 6.63 -17.71
C ASN A 391 8.50 6.07 -18.74
N LEU A 392 9.71 6.63 -18.82
CA LEU A 392 10.76 6.14 -19.73
C LEU A 392 11.50 4.90 -19.20
N THR A 393 11.57 4.71 -17.88
CA THR A 393 12.40 3.65 -17.27
C THR A 393 11.57 2.51 -16.69
N PHE A 394 10.58 2.82 -15.86
CA PHE A 394 9.74 1.84 -15.16
C PHE A 394 8.72 1.17 -16.09
N VAL A 395 8.02 1.93 -16.94
CA VAL A 395 6.95 1.39 -17.79
C VAL A 395 7.45 0.30 -18.75
N PRO A 396 8.59 0.45 -19.47
CA PRO A 396 9.11 -0.62 -20.32
C PRO A 396 9.46 -1.90 -19.55
N LEU A 397 10.02 -1.77 -18.34
CA LEU A 397 10.30 -2.92 -17.47
C LEU A 397 9.02 -3.65 -17.08
N MET A 398 7.96 -2.91 -16.75
CA MET A 398 6.67 -3.51 -16.41
C MET A 398 5.98 -4.14 -17.61
N ILE A 399 6.07 -3.55 -18.82
CA ILE A 399 5.58 -4.18 -20.05
C ILE A 399 6.26 -5.53 -20.26
N LEU A 400 7.59 -5.61 -20.07
CA LEU A 400 8.32 -6.87 -20.17
C LEU A 400 7.86 -7.89 -19.12
N ALA A 401 7.65 -7.46 -17.87
CA ALA A 401 7.11 -8.31 -16.82
C ALA A 401 5.68 -8.80 -17.16
N PHE A 402 4.82 -7.94 -17.68
CA PHE A 402 3.44 -8.28 -18.04
C PHE A 402 3.36 -9.20 -19.26
N ALA A 403 4.30 -9.08 -20.20
CA ALA A 403 4.39 -9.99 -21.35
C ALA A 403 4.66 -11.43 -20.92
N ILE A 404 5.53 -11.66 -19.93
CA ILE A 404 5.87 -13.01 -19.46
C ILE A 404 4.86 -13.57 -18.43
N LEU A 405 4.12 -12.70 -17.75
CA LEU A 405 3.33 -13.03 -16.57
C LEU A 405 2.31 -14.16 -16.81
N PRO A 406 1.48 -14.15 -17.87
CA PRO A 406 0.55 -15.25 -18.14
C PRO A 406 1.19 -16.61 -18.42
N ALA A 407 2.44 -16.64 -18.88
CA ALA A 407 3.15 -17.89 -19.16
C ALA A 407 3.61 -18.61 -17.89
N GLY A 408 3.98 -17.87 -16.85
CA GLY A 408 4.53 -18.43 -15.60
C GLY A 408 3.63 -19.49 -14.96
N PRO A 409 2.36 -19.17 -14.62
CA PRO A 409 1.41 -20.12 -14.04
C PRO A 409 1.07 -21.33 -14.92
N LEU A 410 1.23 -21.23 -16.24
CA LEU A 410 0.96 -22.31 -17.20
C LEU A 410 2.16 -23.27 -17.38
N LEU A 411 3.38 -22.81 -17.12
CA LEU A 411 4.58 -23.66 -17.15
C LEU A 411 4.57 -24.68 -16.01
N ALA A 412 5.07 -25.89 -16.26
CA ALA A 412 5.23 -26.90 -15.21
C ALA A 412 6.51 -26.65 -14.36
N TRP A 413 6.50 -27.15 -13.12
CA TRP A 413 7.67 -27.17 -12.25
C TRP A 413 8.78 -28.08 -12.83
N LYS A 414 10.05 -27.80 -12.53
CA LYS A 414 11.27 -28.48 -13.02
C LYS A 414 11.53 -28.36 -14.53
N ARG A 415 10.54 -28.69 -15.36
CA ARG A 415 10.63 -28.73 -16.83
C ARG A 415 9.29 -28.33 -17.44
N GLY A 416 9.24 -27.16 -18.05
CA GLY A 416 8.08 -26.66 -18.78
C GLY A 416 8.10 -27.01 -20.27
N ASP A 417 6.93 -26.95 -20.91
CA ASP A 417 6.76 -27.01 -22.36
C ASP A 417 6.43 -25.61 -22.90
N ALA A 418 7.45 -24.86 -23.31
CA ALA A 418 7.28 -23.51 -23.82
C ALA A 418 6.42 -23.47 -25.09
N ARG A 419 6.56 -24.45 -25.99
CA ARG A 419 5.78 -24.50 -27.25
C ARG A 419 4.31 -24.78 -26.96
N GLY A 420 4.02 -25.69 -26.03
CA GLY A 420 2.66 -25.96 -25.57
C GLY A 420 2.00 -24.74 -24.93
N VAL A 421 2.71 -24.04 -24.05
CA VAL A 421 2.22 -22.81 -23.40
C VAL A 421 2.01 -21.70 -24.43
N ALA A 422 2.97 -21.44 -25.32
CA ALA A 422 2.88 -20.42 -26.35
C ALA A 422 1.67 -20.63 -27.28
N ARG A 423 1.42 -21.88 -27.70
CA ARG A 423 0.26 -22.21 -28.54
C ARG A 423 -1.08 -21.93 -27.85
N ARG A 424 -1.20 -22.17 -26.54
CA ARG A 424 -2.42 -21.84 -25.79
C ARG A 424 -2.57 -20.33 -25.62
N LEU A 425 -1.49 -19.65 -25.29
CA LEU A 425 -1.47 -18.21 -25.11
C LEU A 425 -1.66 -17.43 -26.41
N TRP A 426 -1.31 -17.99 -27.57
CA TRP A 426 -1.52 -17.35 -28.86
C TRP A 426 -2.98 -16.95 -29.08
N VAL A 427 -3.93 -17.77 -28.64
CA VAL A 427 -5.37 -17.44 -28.74
C VAL A 427 -5.71 -16.22 -27.89
N VAL A 428 -5.16 -16.14 -26.68
CA VAL A 428 -5.35 -14.98 -25.79
C VAL A 428 -4.68 -13.74 -26.37
N LEU A 429 -3.47 -13.86 -26.92
CA LEU A 429 -2.76 -12.77 -27.56
C LEU A 429 -3.52 -12.25 -28.79
N ALA A 430 -4.01 -13.15 -29.65
CA ALA A 430 -4.79 -12.79 -30.82
C ALA A 430 -6.09 -12.08 -30.42
N ALA A 431 -6.80 -12.58 -29.42
CA ALA A 431 -8.00 -11.93 -28.89
C ALA A 431 -7.69 -10.54 -28.32
N ALA A 432 -6.63 -10.41 -27.51
CA ALA A 432 -6.20 -9.13 -26.95
C ALA A 432 -5.78 -8.14 -28.04
N ALA A 433 -5.07 -8.60 -29.07
CA ALA A 433 -4.68 -7.79 -30.22
C ALA A 433 -5.90 -7.32 -31.03
N VAL A 434 -6.89 -8.18 -31.27
CA VAL A 434 -8.15 -7.80 -31.93
C VAL A 434 -8.88 -6.73 -31.09
N LEU A 435 -8.99 -6.90 -29.78
CA LEU A 435 -9.61 -5.90 -28.90
C LEU A 435 -8.84 -4.57 -28.92
N GLY A 436 -7.51 -4.61 -28.94
CA GLY A 436 -6.68 -3.41 -29.09
C GLY A 436 -6.86 -2.73 -30.45
N LEU A 437 -6.96 -3.49 -31.54
CA LEU A 437 -7.22 -2.96 -32.89
C LEU A 437 -8.63 -2.37 -33.00
N ILE A 438 -9.63 -2.99 -32.38
CA ILE A 438 -10.99 -2.45 -32.28
C ILE A 438 -10.96 -1.11 -31.53
N ALA A 439 -10.28 -1.06 -30.38
CA ALA A 439 -10.12 0.18 -29.63
C ALA A 439 -9.42 1.27 -30.47
N TYR A 440 -8.34 0.92 -31.18
CA TYR A 440 -7.66 1.84 -32.10
C TYR A 440 -8.55 2.33 -33.25
N GLY A 441 -9.42 1.46 -33.78
CA GLY A 441 -10.30 1.78 -34.90
C GLY A 441 -11.46 2.70 -34.52
N ILE A 442 -12.02 2.51 -33.33
CA ILE A 442 -13.27 3.15 -32.86
C ILE A 442 -13.00 4.38 -31.99
N VAL A 443 -11.98 4.35 -31.13
CA VAL A 443 -11.73 5.42 -30.15
C VAL A 443 -10.96 6.57 -30.79
N GLN A 444 -11.50 7.79 -30.64
CA GLN A 444 -10.90 9.01 -31.15
C GLN A 444 -10.37 9.89 -30.01
N PRO A 445 -9.19 10.52 -30.15
CA PRO A 445 -8.25 10.36 -31.26
C PRO A 445 -7.56 8.97 -31.23
N ARG A 446 -7.17 8.49 -32.42
CA ARG A 446 -6.47 7.20 -32.54
C ARG A 446 -5.08 7.27 -31.94
N LYS A 447 -4.85 6.53 -30.85
CA LYS A 447 -3.56 6.47 -30.13
C LYS A 447 -3.02 5.03 -30.12
N ALA A 448 -2.06 4.75 -30.99
CA ALA A 448 -1.52 3.39 -31.19
C ALA A 448 -0.85 2.83 -29.91
N LEU A 449 0.01 3.63 -29.26
CA LEU A 449 0.69 3.22 -28.02
C LEU A 449 -0.31 2.95 -26.89
N ALA A 450 -1.32 3.80 -26.74
CA ALA A 450 -2.39 3.61 -25.76
C ALA A 450 -3.20 2.34 -26.01
N SER A 451 -3.51 2.05 -27.27
CA SER A 451 -4.17 0.81 -27.67
C SER A 451 -3.32 -0.42 -27.35
N GLY A 452 -1.99 -0.30 -27.44
CA GLY A 452 -1.04 -1.30 -26.96
C GLY A 452 -1.15 -1.57 -25.45
N GLY A 453 -1.34 -0.53 -24.63
CA GLY A 453 -1.63 -0.68 -23.20
C GLY A 453 -2.89 -1.51 -22.92
N LEU A 454 -3.94 -1.32 -23.74
CA LEU A 454 -5.16 -2.15 -23.67
C LEU A 454 -4.89 -3.61 -24.04
N VAL A 455 -4.07 -3.87 -25.05
CA VAL A 455 -3.64 -5.23 -25.40
C VAL A 455 -2.98 -5.90 -24.20
N VAL A 456 -2.09 -5.20 -23.48
CA VAL A 456 -1.44 -5.72 -22.27
C VAL A 456 -2.45 -6.01 -21.17
N GLY A 457 -3.41 -5.10 -20.93
CA GLY A 457 -4.48 -5.32 -19.95
C GLY A 457 -5.35 -6.54 -20.26
N PHE A 458 -5.82 -6.68 -21.51
CA PHE A 458 -6.60 -7.84 -21.95
C PHE A 458 -5.79 -9.14 -21.94
N TRP A 459 -4.50 -9.06 -22.27
CA TRP A 459 -3.55 -10.18 -22.19
C TRP A 459 -3.42 -10.70 -20.76
N LEU A 460 -3.32 -9.82 -19.76
CA LEU A 460 -3.23 -10.21 -18.35
C LEU A 460 -4.53 -10.86 -17.85
N VAL A 461 -5.69 -10.24 -18.14
CA VAL A 461 -7.00 -10.79 -17.75
C VAL A 461 -7.23 -12.13 -18.44
N GLY A 462 -7.05 -12.19 -19.76
CA GLY A 462 -7.23 -13.41 -20.55
C GLY A 462 -6.25 -14.51 -20.13
N GLY A 463 -5.02 -14.16 -19.75
CA GLY A 463 -4.03 -15.08 -19.21
C GLY A 463 -4.45 -15.70 -17.88
N ALA A 464 -4.94 -14.88 -16.95
CA ALA A 464 -5.47 -15.35 -15.66
C ALA A 464 -6.70 -16.25 -15.83
N LEU A 465 -7.60 -15.89 -16.75
CA LEU A 465 -8.80 -16.68 -17.06
C LEU A 465 -8.46 -17.99 -17.78
N LEU A 466 -7.50 -17.98 -18.71
CA LEU A 466 -7.02 -19.19 -19.38
C LEU A 466 -6.43 -20.18 -18.38
N GLU A 467 -5.64 -19.68 -17.42
CA GLU A 467 -5.08 -20.51 -16.37
C GLU A 467 -6.14 -21.17 -15.50
N LEU A 468 -7.17 -20.40 -15.12
CA LEU A 468 -8.33 -20.93 -14.39
C LEU A 468 -9.08 -21.96 -15.25
N ALA A 469 -9.32 -21.67 -16.52
CA ALA A 469 -9.99 -22.57 -17.46
C ALA A 469 -9.23 -23.90 -17.62
N ASP A 470 -7.90 -23.86 -17.71
CA ASP A 470 -7.06 -25.07 -17.78
C ASP A 470 -7.15 -25.91 -16.50
N ARG A 471 -7.20 -25.28 -15.31
CA ARG A 471 -7.39 -25.99 -14.02
C ARG A 471 -8.77 -26.62 -13.89
N LEU A 472 -9.81 -25.93 -14.35
CA LEU A 472 -11.19 -26.41 -14.34
C LEU A 472 -11.51 -27.37 -15.49
N LYS A 473 -10.57 -27.52 -16.44
CA LYS A 473 -10.78 -28.22 -17.72
C LYS A 473 -12.01 -27.70 -18.48
N LEU A 474 -12.27 -26.39 -18.38
CA LEU A 474 -13.44 -25.76 -18.99
C LEU A 474 -13.47 -26.08 -20.49
N PHE A 475 -14.64 -26.43 -21.02
CA PHE A 475 -14.86 -26.85 -22.41
C PHE A 475 -14.14 -28.15 -22.86
N ARG A 476 -13.41 -28.84 -21.98
CA ARG A 476 -12.77 -30.15 -22.27
C ARG A 476 -13.43 -31.32 -21.54
N VAL A 477 -14.33 -31.04 -20.61
CA VAL A 477 -15.12 -32.02 -19.84
C VAL A 477 -16.57 -31.53 -19.71
N PRO A 478 -17.54 -32.40 -19.38
CA PRO A 478 -18.93 -31.97 -19.15
C PRO A 478 -19.03 -30.85 -18.09
N ALA A 479 -20.00 -29.94 -18.22
CA ALA A 479 -20.13 -28.78 -17.34
C ALA A 479 -20.26 -29.15 -15.85
N ALA A 480 -20.95 -30.25 -15.55
CA ALA A 480 -21.05 -30.78 -14.18
C ALA A 480 -19.68 -31.15 -13.58
N GLU A 481 -18.77 -31.68 -14.40
CA GLU A 481 -17.39 -32.02 -13.98
C GLU A 481 -16.57 -30.76 -13.70
N SER A 482 -16.66 -29.75 -14.56
CA SER A 482 -15.99 -28.46 -14.34
C SER A 482 -16.53 -27.76 -13.08
N LEU A 483 -17.83 -27.83 -12.81
CA LEU A 483 -18.43 -27.30 -11.58
C LEU A 483 -17.99 -28.07 -10.33
N ARG A 484 -17.86 -29.39 -10.42
CA ARG A 484 -17.30 -30.20 -9.32
C ARG A 484 -15.85 -29.79 -9.04
N ARG A 485 -15.04 -29.60 -10.09
CA ARG A 485 -13.65 -29.14 -9.99
C ARG A 485 -13.54 -27.73 -9.40
N SER A 486 -14.45 -26.82 -9.74
CA SER A 486 -14.43 -25.45 -9.22
C SER A 486 -14.67 -25.41 -7.71
N ARG A 487 -15.57 -26.26 -7.20
CA ARG A 487 -15.79 -26.45 -5.75
C ARG A 487 -14.60 -27.11 -5.04
N GLY A 488 -13.89 -28.01 -5.72
CA GLY A 488 -12.69 -28.69 -5.21
C GLY A 488 -11.39 -27.90 -5.35
N LEU A 489 -11.40 -26.76 -6.04
CA LEU A 489 -10.19 -25.98 -6.32
C LEU A 489 -9.72 -25.24 -5.05
N PRO A 490 -8.43 -25.35 -4.66
CA PRO A 490 -7.92 -24.64 -3.49
C PRO A 490 -8.14 -23.14 -3.60
N ARG A 491 -8.45 -22.48 -2.48
CA ARG A 491 -8.71 -21.03 -2.46
C ARG A 491 -7.48 -20.23 -2.87
N GLY A 492 -6.27 -20.74 -2.61
CA GLY A 492 -5.04 -20.14 -3.14
C GLY A 492 -4.97 -20.05 -4.68
N ALA A 493 -5.64 -20.96 -5.40
CA ALA A 493 -5.73 -20.90 -6.86
C ALA A 493 -6.66 -19.78 -7.33
N TRP A 494 -7.85 -19.67 -6.72
CA TRP A 494 -8.75 -18.54 -6.94
C TRP A 494 -8.08 -17.21 -6.62
N GLY A 495 -7.33 -17.15 -5.51
CA GLY A 495 -6.56 -15.97 -5.14
C GLY A 495 -5.52 -15.58 -6.19
N THR A 496 -4.86 -16.57 -6.81
CA THR A 496 -3.92 -16.34 -7.92
C THR A 496 -4.65 -15.72 -9.11
N THR A 497 -5.77 -16.30 -9.55
CA THR A 497 -6.55 -15.76 -10.68
C THR A 497 -7.03 -14.33 -10.40
N LEU A 498 -7.61 -14.08 -9.23
CA LEU A 498 -8.10 -12.76 -8.84
C LEU A 498 -6.95 -11.73 -8.82
N ALA A 499 -5.81 -12.05 -8.22
CA ALA A 499 -4.67 -11.13 -8.17
C ALA A 499 -4.14 -10.74 -9.55
N HIS A 500 -3.97 -11.70 -10.45
CA HIS A 500 -3.43 -11.40 -11.79
C HIS A 500 -4.49 -10.76 -12.71
N ALA A 501 -5.77 -11.14 -12.58
CA ALA A 501 -6.86 -10.47 -13.31
C ALA A 501 -7.08 -9.03 -12.82
N GLY A 502 -7.00 -8.79 -11.51
CA GLY A 502 -7.08 -7.46 -10.91
C GLY A 502 -5.97 -6.52 -11.41
N LEU A 503 -4.74 -7.03 -11.55
CA LEU A 503 -3.64 -6.31 -12.19
C LEU A 503 -3.97 -5.96 -13.66
N GLY A 504 -4.55 -6.89 -14.41
CA GLY A 504 -4.99 -6.62 -15.78
C GLY A 504 -6.09 -5.54 -15.86
N ILE A 505 -7.06 -5.57 -14.94
CA ILE A 505 -8.11 -4.54 -14.82
C ILE A 505 -7.51 -3.17 -14.50
N PHE A 506 -6.54 -3.11 -13.57
CA PHE A 506 -5.80 -1.89 -13.28
C PHE A 506 -5.09 -1.34 -14.53
N VAL A 507 -4.37 -2.19 -15.27
CA VAL A 507 -3.66 -1.79 -16.49
C VAL A 507 -4.61 -1.28 -17.57
N LEU A 508 -5.80 -1.88 -17.72
CA LEU A 508 -6.84 -1.39 -18.63
C LEU A 508 -7.30 0.02 -18.22
N GLY A 509 -7.63 0.22 -16.94
CA GLY A 509 -8.04 1.51 -16.40
C GLY A 509 -6.97 2.59 -16.59
N ALA A 510 -5.76 2.32 -16.13
CA ALA A 510 -4.64 3.27 -16.20
C ALA A 510 -4.29 3.64 -17.65
N SER A 511 -4.25 2.64 -18.55
CA SER A 511 -3.95 2.90 -19.97
C SER A 511 -5.04 3.73 -20.65
N PHE A 512 -6.32 3.44 -20.36
CA PHE A 512 -7.43 4.13 -21.01
C PHE A 512 -7.62 5.55 -20.47
N GLU A 513 -7.59 5.72 -19.15
CA GLU A 513 -7.72 7.00 -18.48
C GLU A 513 -6.60 7.95 -18.93
N THR A 514 -5.34 7.54 -18.82
CA THR A 514 -4.20 8.41 -19.16
C THR A 514 -4.18 8.80 -20.64
N ALA A 515 -4.66 7.92 -21.53
CA ALA A 515 -4.62 8.18 -22.95
C ALA A 515 -5.82 8.97 -23.49
N TRP A 516 -7.02 8.81 -22.94
CA TRP A 516 -8.23 9.41 -23.50
C TRP A 516 -8.98 10.33 -22.54
N ARG A 517 -8.34 10.71 -21.43
CA ARG A 517 -8.80 11.82 -20.58
C ARG A 517 -9.01 13.09 -21.41
N VAL A 518 -10.14 13.75 -21.15
CA VAL A 518 -10.47 15.06 -21.73
C VAL A 518 -10.46 16.07 -20.60
N GLU A 519 -9.83 17.21 -20.83
CA GLU A 519 -9.77 18.31 -19.87
C GLU A 519 -10.32 19.61 -20.46
N ALA A 520 -10.93 20.42 -19.62
CA ALA A 520 -11.34 21.78 -19.94
C ALA A 520 -11.17 22.68 -18.71
N ALA A 521 -10.70 23.90 -18.90
CA ALA A 521 -10.52 24.87 -17.83
C ALA A 521 -10.87 26.27 -18.34
N GLN A 522 -11.95 26.86 -17.83
CA GLN A 522 -12.46 28.14 -18.30
C GLN A 522 -12.99 28.98 -17.14
N ALA A 523 -12.79 30.30 -17.20
CA ALA A 523 -13.47 31.22 -16.30
C ALA A 523 -14.92 31.41 -16.80
N LEU A 524 -15.90 31.06 -15.97
CA LEU A 524 -17.32 31.12 -16.29
C LEU A 524 -18.04 32.10 -15.35
N SER A 525 -18.85 32.99 -15.92
CA SER A 525 -19.84 33.76 -15.16
C SER A 525 -21.10 32.91 -14.94
N LEU A 526 -22.02 33.40 -14.11
CA LEU A 526 -23.32 32.74 -13.94
C LEU A 526 -24.07 32.63 -15.28
N ASN A 527 -24.57 31.43 -15.56
CA ASN A 527 -25.22 30.97 -16.78
C ASN A 527 -24.32 30.85 -18.03
N ASP A 528 -23.01 31.11 -17.91
CA ASP A 528 -22.06 30.81 -18.99
C ASP A 528 -21.86 29.31 -19.12
N SER A 529 -21.61 28.85 -20.35
CA SER A 529 -21.42 27.44 -20.67
C SER A 529 -20.10 27.17 -21.38
N HIS A 530 -19.55 25.98 -21.18
CA HIS A 530 -18.32 25.53 -21.83
C HIS A 530 -18.37 24.06 -22.23
N ALA A 531 -17.74 23.71 -23.34
CA ALA A 531 -17.71 22.34 -23.83
C ALA A 531 -16.67 21.50 -23.08
N LEU A 532 -17.05 20.28 -22.70
CA LEU A 532 -16.17 19.25 -22.13
C LEU A 532 -16.37 17.95 -22.92
N GLY A 533 -15.65 17.82 -24.04
CA GLY A 533 -15.76 16.65 -24.92
C GLY A 533 -17.18 16.41 -25.44
N ALA A 534 -17.87 15.39 -24.92
CA ALA A 534 -19.25 15.07 -25.28
C ALA A 534 -20.31 15.78 -24.42
N TYR A 535 -19.88 16.62 -23.47
CA TYR A 535 -20.74 17.29 -22.51
C TYR A 535 -20.64 18.81 -22.64
N THR A 536 -21.61 19.51 -22.10
CA THR A 536 -21.59 20.96 -21.87
C THR A 536 -21.76 21.21 -20.38
N LEU A 537 -20.89 22.05 -19.83
CA LEU A 537 -20.90 22.49 -18.44
C LEU A 537 -21.52 23.88 -18.39
N THR A 538 -22.48 24.10 -17.51
CA THR A 538 -23.08 25.42 -17.29
C THR A 538 -23.00 25.77 -15.82
N LEU A 539 -22.31 26.87 -15.48
CA LEU A 539 -22.26 27.36 -14.10
C LEU A 539 -23.57 28.07 -13.78
N SER A 540 -24.47 27.41 -13.07
CA SER A 540 -25.82 27.92 -12.83
C SER A 540 -25.96 28.77 -11.57
N ASP A 541 -25.18 28.47 -10.53
CA ASP A 541 -25.21 29.20 -9.26
C ASP A 541 -23.86 29.14 -8.55
N VAL A 542 -23.58 30.13 -7.71
CA VAL A 542 -22.45 30.12 -6.76
C VAL A 542 -22.92 30.77 -5.46
N GLY A 543 -22.88 30.01 -4.37
CA GLY A 543 -23.35 30.44 -3.06
C GLY A 543 -22.38 30.09 -1.94
N THR A 544 -22.55 30.74 -0.79
CA THR A 544 -21.83 30.37 0.44
C THR A 544 -22.63 29.32 1.22
N VAL A 545 -21.97 28.28 1.68
CA VAL A 545 -22.54 27.22 2.52
C VAL A 545 -21.72 27.09 3.79
N GLU A 546 -22.38 27.05 4.94
CA GLU A 546 -21.72 26.78 6.22
C GLU A 546 -21.58 25.27 6.43
N GLY A 547 -20.34 24.81 6.58
CA GLY A 547 -20.02 23.45 6.95
C GLY A 547 -19.84 23.29 8.47
N PRO A 548 -19.54 22.07 8.96
CA PRO A 548 -19.39 21.81 10.39
C PRO A 548 -18.29 22.64 11.08
N ASN A 549 -17.18 22.88 10.38
CA ASN A 549 -16.02 23.63 10.86
C ASN A 549 -15.32 24.45 9.76
N TYR A 550 -16.02 24.72 8.66
CA TYR A 550 -15.53 25.47 7.51
C TYR A 550 -16.65 26.31 6.90
N LEU A 551 -16.26 27.30 6.10
CA LEU A 551 -17.16 28.05 5.21
C LEU A 551 -16.84 27.66 3.78
N ALA A 552 -17.82 27.25 2.99
CA ALA A 552 -17.63 26.84 1.61
C ALA A 552 -18.20 27.87 0.63
N GLU A 553 -17.45 28.20 -0.41
CA GLU A 553 -18.01 28.73 -1.65
C GLU A 553 -18.35 27.54 -2.55
N ARG A 554 -19.64 27.26 -2.75
CA ARG A 554 -20.14 26.14 -3.54
C ARG A 554 -20.65 26.62 -4.88
N GLY A 555 -20.17 26.01 -5.95
CA GLY A 555 -20.69 26.21 -7.30
C GLY A 555 -21.69 25.13 -7.66
N VAL A 556 -22.70 25.46 -8.45
CA VAL A 556 -23.64 24.48 -9.03
C VAL A 556 -23.42 24.44 -10.54
N VAL A 557 -22.76 23.38 -11.01
CA VAL A 557 -22.43 23.16 -12.41
C VAL A 557 -23.35 22.09 -13.00
N LYS A 558 -24.22 22.49 -13.91
CA LYS A 558 -25.08 21.57 -14.67
C LYS A 558 -24.26 20.93 -15.78
N VAL A 559 -24.35 19.61 -15.91
CA VAL A 559 -23.65 18.85 -16.94
C VAL A 559 -24.67 18.22 -17.87
N THR A 560 -24.73 18.68 -19.11
CA THR A 560 -25.65 18.15 -20.12
C THR A 560 -24.89 17.39 -21.21
N ASN A 561 -25.54 16.41 -21.82
CA ASN A 561 -25.03 15.77 -23.04
C ASN A 561 -25.37 16.62 -24.29
N LYS A 562 -24.86 16.20 -25.46
CA LYS A 562 -25.20 16.85 -26.75
C LYS A 562 -26.69 16.85 -27.11
N ALA A 563 -27.49 15.97 -26.52
CA ALA A 563 -28.94 15.91 -26.73
C ALA A 563 -29.72 16.86 -25.79
N GLY A 564 -29.02 17.64 -24.95
CA GLY A 564 -29.63 18.54 -23.97
C GLY A 564 -30.15 17.82 -22.72
N THR A 565 -29.94 16.51 -22.58
CA THR A 565 -30.29 15.78 -21.37
C THR A 565 -29.29 16.07 -20.27
N GLU A 566 -29.78 16.45 -19.10
CA GLU A 566 -28.98 16.61 -17.90
C GLU A 566 -28.46 15.24 -17.42
N ILE A 567 -27.14 15.13 -17.32
CA ILE A 567 -26.44 13.93 -16.88
C ILE A 567 -26.18 13.98 -15.37
N CYS A 568 -25.81 15.15 -14.86
CA CYS A 568 -25.65 15.37 -13.43
C CYS A 568 -25.63 16.86 -13.06
N HIS A 569 -25.88 17.13 -11.79
CA HIS A 569 -25.59 18.39 -11.12
C HIS A 569 -24.33 18.19 -10.28
N ALA A 570 -23.25 18.91 -10.61
CA ALA A 570 -22.00 18.87 -9.88
C ALA A 570 -21.92 20.05 -8.90
N GLU A 571 -21.62 19.76 -7.63
CA GLU A 571 -21.52 20.76 -6.55
C GLU A 571 -20.08 20.89 -6.00
N PRO A 572 -19.11 21.39 -6.78
CA PRO A 572 -17.75 21.59 -6.28
C PRO A 572 -17.69 22.73 -5.26
N GLU A 573 -16.78 22.63 -4.30
CA GLU A 573 -16.62 23.62 -3.24
C GLU A 573 -15.19 24.14 -3.13
N ARG A 574 -15.07 25.38 -2.65
CA ARG A 574 -13.84 25.91 -2.05
C ARG A 574 -14.09 26.12 -0.58
N ARG A 575 -13.45 25.32 0.28
CA ARG A 575 -13.65 25.35 1.72
C ARG A 575 -12.58 26.19 2.39
N PHE A 576 -13.00 27.24 3.08
CA PHE A 576 -12.18 28.04 3.97
C PHE A 576 -12.32 27.53 5.41
N TYR A 577 -11.20 27.19 6.04
CA TYR A 577 -11.13 26.73 7.43
C TYR A 577 -10.62 27.88 8.32
N PRO A 578 -11.50 28.51 9.13
CA PRO A 578 -11.15 29.72 9.89
C PRO A 578 -9.99 29.52 10.87
N THR A 579 -9.92 28.38 11.56
CA THR A 579 -8.89 28.10 12.57
C THR A 579 -7.47 28.13 11.99
N GLY A 580 -7.28 27.60 10.78
CA GLY A 580 -5.97 27.52 10.13
C GLY A 580 -5.73 28.62 9.09
N ALA A 581 -6.74 29.44 8.78
CA ALA A 581 -6.76 30.37 7.65
C ALA A 581 -6.36 29.71 6.31
N GLN A 582 -6.77 28.46 6.11
CA GLN A 582 -6.44 27.67 4.92
C GLN A 582 -7.68 27.47 4.05
N THR A 583 -7.49 27.50 2.73
CA THR A 583 -8.53 27.19 1.75
C THR A 583 -8.18 25.90 1.02
N THR A 584 -9.08 24.93 1.01
CA THR A 584 -8.96 23.71 0.21
C THR A 584 -10.01 23.71 -0.91
N SER A 585 -9.78 22.89 -1.93
CA SER A 585 -10.74 22.67 -3.01
C SER A 585 -11.33 21.28 -2.83
N GLU A 586 -12.64 21.16 -3.00
CA GLU A 586 -13.37 19.91 -2.89
C GLU A 586 -14.10 19.70 -4.20
N VAL A 587 -13.83 18.58 -4.82
CA VAL A 587 -14.26 18.35 -6.19
C VAL A 587 -15.62 17.67 -6.20
N ALA A 588 -16.41 17.99 -7.22
CA ALA A 588 -17.61 17.23 -7.51
C ALA A 588 -17.29 16.13 -8.52
N ILE A 589 -17.66 14.90 -8.18
CA ILE A 589 -17.54 13.74 -9.06
C ILE A 589 -18.94 13.29 -9.42
N CYS A 590 -19.28 13.34 -10.71
CA CYS A 590 -20.48 12.71 -11.25
C CYS A 590 -20.12 11.32 -11.78
N PRO A 591 -20.48 10.26 -11.05
CA PRO A 591 -19.83 8.99 -11.22
C PRO A 591 -20.70 8.15 -12.19
N ARG A 592 -20.17 7.72 -13.36
CA ARG A 592 -20.89 6.89 -14.35
C ARG A 592 -20.50 5.43 -14.21
N LEU A 593 -20.86 4.53 -15.13
CA LEU A 593 -20.56 3.10 -14.95
C LEU A 593 -19.05 2.84 -14.75
N LEU A 594 -18.22 3.33 -15.68
CA LEU A 594 -16.76 3.20 -15.68
C LEU A 594 -16.04 4.55 -15.65
N ASP A 595 -16.69 5.61 -16.13
CA ASP A 595 -16.11 6.95 -16.29
C ASP A 595 -16.60 7.87 -15.18
N ASP A 596 -15.78 8.85 -14.83
CA ASP A 596 -16.18 9.90 -13.91
C ASP A 596 -16.07 11.27 -14.60
N ILE A 597 -17.07 12.14 -14.40
CA ILE A 597 -16.98 13.56 -14.73
C ILE A 597 -16.57 14.28 -13.46
N TYR A 598 -15.44 14.96 -13.53
CA TYR A 598 -14.79 15.60 -12.40
C TYR A 598 -14.86 17.11 -12.58
N VAL A 599 -15.29 17.85 -11.57
CA VAL A 599 -15.45 19.31 -11.65
C VAL A 599 -14.84 19.95 -10.42
N VAL A 600 -14.08 21.02 -10.63
CA VAL A 600 -13.41 21.81 -9.60
C VAL A 600 -13.78 23.27 -9.77
N LEU A 601 -14.11 23.91 -8.65
CA LEU A 601 -14.33 25.35 -8.58
C LEU A 601 -13.04 26.03 -8.12
N GLY A 602 -12.52 26.91 -8.95
CA GLY A 602 -11.38 27.78 -8.64
C GLY A 602 -11.82 29.16 -8.18
N GLU A 603 -10.86 30.06 -8.07
CA GLU A 603 -11.10 31.37 -7.45
C GLU A 603 -12.01 32.28 -8.30
N ARG A 604 -12.76 33.12 -7.58
CA ARG A 604 -13.49 34.23 -8.17
C ARG A 604 -12.51 35.24 -8.80
N ARG A 605 -12.78 35.63 -10.04
CA ARG A 605 -12.00 36.60 -10.83
C ARG A 605 -12.94 37.58 -11.54
N ALA A 606 -12.38 38.65 -12.08
CA ALA A 606 -13.11 39.56 -12.96
C ALA A 606 -13.29 38.89 -14.33
N GLY A 607 -14.54 38.66 -14.73
CA GLY A 607 -14.93 38.17 -16.05
C GLY A 607 -15.18 39.31 -17.04
N GLU A 608 -15.68 38.96 -18.22
CA GLU A 608 -16.04 39.94 -19.24
C GLU A 608 -17.07 40.96 -18.73
N GLY A 609 -16.83 42.24 -19.05
CA GLY A 609 -17.69 43.34 -18.61
C GLY A 609 -17.68 43.59 -17.09
N GLY A 610 -16.70 43.07 -16.35
CA GLY A 610 -16.58 43.26 -14.90
C GLY A 610 -17.50 42.37 -14.06
N LYS A 611 -18.22 41.44 -14.68
CA LYS A 611 -19.04 40.44 -13.97
C LYS A 611 -18.15 39.46 -13.20
N PRO A 612 -18.59 38.93 -12.05
CA PRO A 612 -17.84 37.89 -11.37
C PRO A 612 -17.83 36.60 -12.19
N ALA A 613 -16.66 36.01 -12.36
CA ALA A 613 -16.47 34.72 -12.99
C ALA A 613 -15.62 33.81 -12.10
N TRP A 614 -15.79 32.49 -12.23
CA TRP A 614 -15.03 31.50 -11.48
C TRP A 614 -14.31 30.57 -12.43
N LEU A 615 -13.06 30.23 -12.11
CA LEU A 615 -12.31 29.25 -12.89
C LEU A 615 -12.90 27.86 -12.66
N VAL A 616 -13.66 27.34 -13.61
CA VAL A 616 -14.17 25.97 -13.56
C VAL A 616 -13.20 25.08 -14.33
N ARG A 617 -12.59 24.12 -13.62
CA ARG A 617 -11.78 23.05 -14.24
C ARG A 617 -12.60 21.78 -14.23
N ALA A 618 -12.61 21.06 -15.33
CA ALA A 618 -13.33 19.81 -15.42
C ALA A 618 -12.60 18.78 -16.26
N TYR A 619 -12.82 17.52 -15.92
CA TYR A 619 -12.23 16.37 -16.60
C TYR A 619 -13.28 15.31 -16.87
N VAL A 620 -13.15 14.64 -18.01
CA VAL A 620 -13.76 13.32 -18.22
C VAL A 620 -12.64 12.32 -18.04
N ASN A 621 -12.74 11.51 -16.99
CA ASN A 621 -11.76 10.50 -16.62
C ASN A 621 -12.32 9.13 -16.99
N PRO A 622 -12.06 8.63 -18.21
CA PRO A 622 -12.70 7.41 -18.67
C PRO A 622 -12.07 6.18 -18.03
N TRP A 623 -12.89 5.20 -17.67
CA TRP A 623 -12.46 3.94 -17.03
C TRP A 623 -11.65 4.08 -15.74
N VAL A 624 -11.63 5.28 -15.14
CA VAL A 624 -10.86 5.57 -13.92
C VAL A 624 -11.23 4.64 -12.76
N ARG A 625 -12.48 4.18 -12.70
CA ARG A 625 -12.94 3.22 -11.67
C ARG A 625 -12.20 1.89 -11.70
N LEU A 626 -11.69 1.47 -12.86
CA LEU A 626 -10.91 0.24 -13.00
C LEU A 626 -9.54 0.37 -12.31
N ILE A 627 -9.00 1.58 -12.17
CA ILE A 627 -7.75 1.88 -11.48
C ILE A 627 -7.87 1.58 -9.98
N PHE A 628 -9.05 1.80 -9.40
CA PHE A 628 -9.31 1.48 -8.00
C PHE A 628 -9.84 0.04 -7.82
N LEU A 629 -10.71 -0.42 -8.72
CA LEU A 629 -11.28 -1.76 -8.65
C LEU A 629 -10.22 -2.87 -8.86
N GLY A 630 -9.26 -2.67 -9.77
CA GLY A 630 -8.21 -3.65 -10.06
C GLY A 630 -7.42 -4.04 -8.81
N PRO A 631 -6.76 -3.09 -8.12
CA PRO A 631 -6.05 -3.35 -6.87
C PRO A 631 -6.93 -3.89 -5.74
N LEU A 632 -8.20 -3.48 -5.64
CA LEU A 632 -9.15 -4.08 -4.68
C LEU A 632 -9.40 -5.56 -4.97
N ILE A 633 -9.54 -5.95 -6.25
CA ILE A 633 -9.61 -7.35 -6.66
C ILE A 633 -8.29 -8.07 -6.35
N MET A 634 -7.14 -7.39 -6.48
CA MET A 634 -5.84 -7.95 -6.08
C MET A 634 -5.76 -8.27 -4.60
N ALA A 635 -6.15 -7.32 -3.75
CA ALA A 635 -6.21 -7.49 -2.31
C ALA A 635 -7.20 -8.61 -1.93
N LEU A 636 -8.38 -8.66 -2.57
CA LEU A 636 -9.35 -9.74 -2.40
C LEU A 636 -8.74 -11.11 -2.77
N GLY A 637 -7.95 -11.19 -3.85
CA GLY A 637 -7.23 -12.39 -4.21
C GLY A 637 -6.29 -12.88 -3.10
N GLY A 638 -5.60 -11.96 -2.44
CA GLY A 638 -4.78 -12.27 -1.27
C GLY A 638 -5.59 -12.77 -0.08
N VAL A 639 -6.69 -12.10 0.27
CA VAL A 639 -7.62 -12.53 1.35
C VAL A 639 -8.20 -13.92 1.06
N VAL A 640 -8.63 -14.17 -0.18
CA VAL A 640 -9.13 -15.49 -0.61
C VAL A 640 -8.04 -16.54 -0.45
N SER A 641 -6.79 -16.24 -0.80
CA SER A 641 -5.68 -17.18 -0.59
C SER A 641 -5.34 -17.40 0.89
N LEU A 642 -5.43 -16.39 1.75
CA LEU A 642 -5.23 -16.53 3.21
C LEU A 642 -6.32 -17.39 3.88
N SER A 643 -7.55 -17.32 3.38
CA SER A 643 -8.65 -18.14 3.89
C SER A 643 -8.54 -19.64 3.53
N ASP A 644 -7.57 -20.03 2.69
CA ASP A 644 -7.26 -21.43 2.41
C ASP A 644 -6.77 -22.15 3.68
N ARG A 645 -7.35 -23.31 3.99
CA ARG A 645 -6.96 -24.11 5.16
C ARG A 645 -5.47 -24.45 5.19
N ARG A 646 -4.81 -24.53 4.02
CA ARG A 646 -3.37 -24.81 3.88
C ARG A 646 -2.48 -23.59 4.11
N ALA A 647 -3.04 -22.38 4.06
CA ALA A 647 -2.34 -21.12 4.28
C ALA A 647 -2.65 -20.51 5.67
N ARG A 648 -3.47 -21.18 6.49
CA ARG A 648 -3.78 -20.74 7.85
C ARG A 648 -2.53 -20.77 8.72
N LEU A 649 -2.23 -19.65 9.35
CA LEU A 649 -1.32 -19.55 10.49
C LEU A 649 -1.72 -20.65 11.50
N GLY A 650 -0.76 -21.49 11.91
CA GLY A 650 -0.99 -22.42 13.01
C GLY A 650 -1.39 -23.86 12.66
N VAL A 651 -1.90 -24.17 11.45
CA VAL A 651 -2.45 -25.52 11.17
C VAL A 651 -1.47 -26.39 10.39
N GLY A 652 -0.34 -26.70 11.02
CA GLY A 652 0.40 -27.90 10.66
C GLY A 652 -0.42 -29.11 11.09
N ARG A 653 -0.86 -29.94 10.14
CA ARG A 653 -1.42 -31.27 10.44
C ARG A 653 -0.39 -31.99 11.31
N ARG A 654 -0.73 -32.33 12.57
CA ARG A 654 -0.04 -33.43 13.25
C ARG A 654 -0.21 -34.62 12.32
N ALA A 655 0.88 -35.01 11.65
CA ALA A 655 0.94 -36.36 11.13
C ALA A 655 0.94 -37.22 12.39
N GLU A 656 -0.14 -37.95 12.64
CA GLU A 656 -0.07 -39.08 13.56
C GLU A 656 1.02 -39.99 13.02
N GLU A 657 2.15 -40.04 13.74
CA GLU A 657 3.04 -41.18 13.66
C GLU A 657 2.20 -42.39 14.07
N VAL A 658 1.75 -43.15 13.08
CA VAL A 658 1.27 -44.50 13.30
C VAL A 658 2.52 -45.29 13.70
N VAL A 659 2.74 -45.39 15.00
CA VAL A 659 3.64 -46.38 15.57
C VAL A 659 2.90 -47.71 15.42
N SER A 660 3.32 -48.49 14.42
CA SER A 660 3.10 -49.94 14.38
C SER A 660 4.31 -50.65 14.95
#